data_AF-A0AAD9W4G3-F1
#
_entry.id   AF-A0AAD9W4G3-F1
#
_cell.length_a   1.000
_cell.length_b   1.000
_cell.length_c   1.000
_cell.angle_alpha   90.00
_cell.angle_beta   90.00
_cell.angle_gamma   90.00
#
_symmetry.space_group_name_H-M   'P 1'
#
loop_
_entity.id
_entity.type
_entity.pdbx_description
1 polymer ?
#
loop_
_entity_poly.entity_id
_entity_poly.type
_entity_poly.pdbx_seq_one_letter_code
_entity_poly.pdbx_strand_id
1 'polypeptide(L)'
;MSQHTTYETNPIFTPDLKDAPRSKNGHARLKLFGSTILIAIFSMVIGGVGGWQVTEYLLNRTSSDKSGGEGSTGSDSGSGTSIGRQCTVNDTLISTSLVRSGTALAATGWRYGTEHTIWLYFQGRDDSLQSVIYDSLYGSWAGPTTLSLDERAVAGTSLTATTLLWNRNPGEPPQPQAQLVYQDISGTLKGLVWRSGYPSVGWRAGIGNQGFAATSGSGLASFAPGFYLQGSNGSVSETIFNGTYTALKTLPISPASGTPLLAIPRTKSHSGNELRLFFRRDMDGQIAVFERYPNFTAVYDTDGEPVLPFGTANERSNLAGFTVAGYADTDELNTMILMQDVSSGNITYTWIGDASGWQDSTTDEVFHGAGVGGMSCVTAATTWAGYGVKPLEVSNDMNKCYFLVNGRIKEVWQRAVDNPLIPQSTMARILSIAAALLLGPATALGGLGSSSPTANTTSGLIIGHAAPNRSEVTEFLGIRYAEPPVGDLRFAPPKRYNAPPGTVHNASDWAADCLSNKPPVSPFPNFSEPSGFRVWNMFAAQTGNPSSEDCLSLNIWTKTPNNTAKKPVLVWFHGGRFQIPGPHSPFYNGKYLSAAEDVVVVTPNYRLGIFGFSGAPGLAQNAALRDHRSAVEWVRDNVASFGGDPSRITIFGQSAGGAAVDYFSFAWKDDPIVAGLISHSGTSLSFNPNTRAYAQSIFFNVSQAIGCGGPDEDAASVVNCVRQANASTILAASAKVPALPTIALAQATFHPTVDEELVFSDYEARARNGSFARIPYLLGNTNFESGWYKLSAYAAKLNLSEPQWDLFNQRAFTCPTGAQARYRVQQLVPTWRYRYHGEWDNLRLYNSTAGLGPRGSGAYHGSDVEMVFGTGQDVSLVENSEQENAVSAYMMGAWASFAKDPAQGLLDYGWPTYDPTSDTLVQLALNDSVEPQFAEPSLYDDPCPEINDPLPGQGAF
;
A
#
# COMPACT_ATOMS: atom_id res chain seq x y z
N MET A 1 62.31 10.59 -29.70
CA MET A 1 63.34 9.66 -29.18
C MET A 1 62.63 8.33 -28.99
N SER A 2 62.91 7.29 -29.77
CA SER A 2 64.04 6.33 -29.62
C SER A 2 63.68 5.21 -28.63
N GLN A 3 63.64 3.91 -28.96
CA GLN A 3 63.97 3.18 -30.22
C GLN A 3 63.35 1.74 -30.22
N HIS A 4 63.23 1.12 -31.43
CA HIS A 4 63.37 -0.32 -31.87
C HIS A 4 63.20 -1.53 -30.89
N THR A 5 62.88 -2.79 -31.26
CA THR A 5 62.61 -3.63 -32.50
C THR A 5 61.93 -4.97 -32.06
N THR A 6 61.65 -6.09 -32.78
CA THR A 6 61.86 -6.69 -34.14
C THR A 6 60.75 -7.77 -34.32
N TYR A 7 60.03 -7.91 -35.46
CA TYR A 7 60.31 -8.70 -36.69
C TYR A 7 60.23 -10.26 -36.65
N GLU A 8 59.21 -10.79 -37.34
CA GLU A 8 59.06 -12.01 -38.20
C GLU A 8 59.76 -13.37 -37.93
N THR A 9 59.03 -14.49 -38.13
CA THR A 9 59.21 -15.44 -39.28
C THR A 9 58.18 -16.60 -39.32
N ASN A 10 58.17 -17.35 -40.44
CA ASN A 10 57.31 -18.51 -40.84
C ASN A 10 58.28 -19.69 -41.23
N PRO A 11 57.96 -20.86 -41.88
CA PRO A 11 56.68 -21.50 -42.29
C PRO A 11 56.58 -23.09 -42.20
N ILE A 12 55.47 -23.67 -42.68
CA ILE A 12 55.27 -24.99 -43.41
C ILE A 12 55.74 -26.36 -42.81
N PHE A 13 54.83 -27.37 -42.73
CA PHE A 13 54.91 -28.69 -43.42
C PHE A 13 53.63 -29.58 -43.26
N THR A 14 53.49 -30.63 -44.10
CA THR A 14 52.32 -31.54 -44.34
C THR A 14 52.83 -32.90 -44.94
N PRO A 15 52.02 -33.96 -45.28
CA PRO A 15 50.69 -34.47 -44.82
C PRO A 15 50.57 -36.03 -44.64
N ASP A 16 49.36 -36.51 -44.28
CA ASP A 16 48.63 -37.74 -44.73
C ASP A 16 49.03 -39.22 -44.42
N LEU A 17 48.04 -40.11 -44.69
CA LEU A 17 47.98 -41.60 -44.70
C LEU A 17 47.69 -42.29 -43.34
N LYS A 18 46.46 -42.79 -43.04
CA LYS A 18 45.66 -43.93 -43.60
C LYS A 18 46.04 -45.32 -43.07
N ASP A 19 45.11 -45.98 -42.35
CA ASP A 19 44.46 -47.22 -42.85
C ASP A 19 43.20 -47.64 -42.04
N ALA A 20 42.50 -48.70 -42.47
CA ALA A 20 41.22 -49.24 -41.94
C ALA A 20 41.32 -50.80 -41.76
N PRO A 21 40.27 -51.69 -41.77
CA PRO A 21 38.80 -51.53 -41.78
C PRO A 21 37.92 -52.55 -40.97
N ARG A 22 36.62 -52.22 -40.83
CA ARG A 22 35.40 -53.09 -40.89
C ARG A 22 35.32 -54.50 -40.23
N SER A 23 34.28 -54.66 -39.39
CA SER A 23 33.32 -55.79 -39.42
C SER A 23 31.90 -55.28 -39.09
N LYS A 24 30.95 -55.19 -40.03
CA LYS A 24 30.05 -56.22 -40.61
C LYS A 24 28.80 -56.58 -39.78
N ASN A 25 27.67 -56.01 -40.23
CA ASN A 25 26.32 -56.57 -40.35
C ASN A 25 25.51 -56.94 -39.09
N GLY A 26 24.34 -56.30 -38.93
CA GLY A 26 23.32 -56.64 -37.92
C GLY A 26 22.02 -55.85 -38.11
N HIS A 27 21.15 -56.32 -39.01
CA HIS A 27 19.79 -55.82 -39.35
C HIS A 27 19.06 -55.09 -38.21
N ALA A 28 18.62 -53.83 -38.38
CA ALA A 28 17.43 -53.40 -39.13
C ALA A 28 16.09 -53.87 -38.51
N ARG A 29 15.11 -52.94 -38.43
CA ARG A 29 13.80 -53.03 -37.74
C ARG A 29 13.78 -52.84 -36.21
N LEU A 30 14.10 -51.62 -35.75
CA LEU A 30 13.35 -50.99 -34.65
C LEU A 30 13.30 -49.44 -34.74
N LYS A 31 13.04 -48.90 -35.94
CA LYS A 31 12.70 -47.47 -36.14
C LYS A 31 11.21 -47.21 -35.94
N LEU A 32 10.71 -47.59 -34.76
CA LEU A 32 9.40 -47.28 -34.18
C LEU A 32 9.59 -47.35 -32.64
N PHE A 33 8.69 -46.79 -31.83
CA PHE A 33 8.80 -46.58 -30.36
C PHE A 33 9.81 -45.54 -29.85
N GLY A 34 10.92 -45.26 -30.53
CA GLY A 34 11.94 -44.31 -30.03
C GLY A 34 11.46 -42.85 -29.91
N SER A 35 10.68 -42.36 -30.86
CA SER A 35 10.21 -40.96 -30.91
C SER A 35 8.95 -40.69 -30.11
N THR A 36 8.05 -41.68 -29.97
CA THR A 36 6.76 -41.51 -29.27
C THR A 36 6.94 -41.25 -27.77
N ILE A 37 7.93 -41.89 -27.14
CA ILE A 37 8.22 -41.71 -25.70
C ILE A 37 8.87 -40.35 -25.43
N LEU A 38 9.74 -39.87 -26.33
CA LEU A 38 10.36 -38.54 -26.20
C LEU A 38 9.34 -37.41 -26.37
N ILE A 39 8.39 -37.55 -27.29
CA ILE A 39 7.27 -36.59 -27.43
C ILE A 39 6.34 -36.67 -26.21
N ALA A 40 5.96 -37.87 -25.75
CA ALA A 40 5.13 -38.01 -24.54
C ALA A 40 5.78 -37.39 -23.28
N ILE A 41 7.10 -37.48 -23.14
CA ILE A 41 7.83 -36.88 -22.00
C ILE A 41 7.90 -35.35 -22.11
N PHE A 42 8.05 -34.77 -23.31
CA PHE A 42 8.00 -33.30 -23.48
C PHE A 42 6.57 -32.74 -23.32
N SER A 43 5.56 -33.42 -23.89
CA SER A 43 4.14 -33.06 -23.75
C SER A 43 3.56 -33.28 -22.34
N MET A 44 4.32 -33.87 -21.42
CA MET A 44 3.98 -33.93 -19.98
C MET A 44 4.72 -32.90 -19.11
N VAL A 45 5.55 -32.03 -19.71
CA VAL A 45 6.25 -30.93 -19.00
C VAL A 45 5.75 -29.55 -19.44
N ILE A 46 5.26 -29.41 -20.68
CA ILE A 46 4.52 -28.22 -21.11
C ILE A 46 3.03 -28.42 -20.74
N GLY A 47 2.71 -28.10 -19.49
CA GLY A 47 1.39 -28.30 -18.89
C GLY A 47 1.20 -27.42 -17.65
N GLY A 48 1.42 -26.11 -17.82
CA GLY A 48 1.33 -25.13 -16.74
C GLY A 48 -0.11 -24.94 -16.28
N VAL A 49 -0.54 -25.70 -15.27
CA VAL A 49 -1.84 -25.49 -14.61
C VAL A 49 -1.77 -24.15 -13.86
N GLY A 50 -2.36 -23.12 -14.45
CA GLY A 50 -2.51 -21.79 -13.84
C GLY A 50 -3.25 -21.88 -12.50
N GLY A 51 -2.51 -21.77 -11.40
CA GLY A 51 -3.02 -21.94 -10.05
C GLY A 51 -3.87 -20.76 -9.60
N TRP A 52 -5.18 -20.84 -9.84
CA TRP A 52 -6.18 -19.91 -9.31
C TRP A 52 -6.10 -19.82 -7.78
N GLN A 53 -5.75 -18.64 -7.25
CA GLN A 53 -5.81 -18.40 -5.80
C GLN A 53 -7.20 -17.89 -5.42
N VAL A 54 -7.95 -18.76 -4.75
CA VAL A 54 -9.25 -18.43 -4.13
C VAL A 54 -8.99 -17.92 -2.72
N THR A 55 -9.12 -16.61 -2.49
CA THR A 55 -8.92 -16.03 -1.16
C THR A 55 -10.19 -16.14 -0.33
N GLU A 56 -10.25 -17.15 0.54
CA GLU A 56 -11.36 -17.35 1.46
C GLU A 56 -11.22 -16.48 2.70
N TYR A 57 -12.00 -15.40 2.79
CA TYR A 57 -12.11 -14.56 3.99
C TYR A 57 -12.84 -15.31 5.13
N LEU A 58 -12.14 -16.27 5.75
CA LEU A 58 -12.58 -17.06 6.89
C LEU A 58 -12.23 -16.37 8.23
N LEU A 59 -13.03 -15.38 8.62
CA LEU A 59 -13.15 -15.06 10.05
C LEU A 59 -13.80 -16.24 10.77
N ASN A 60 -13.08 -16.81 11.73
CA ASN A 60 -13.32 -18.13 12.32
C ASN A 60 -14.50 -18.15 13.31
N ARG A 61 -15.14 -19.32 13.45
CA ARG A 61 -16.27 -19.56 14.36
C ARG A 61 -15.76 -20.31 15.60
N THR A 62 -15.80 -19.70 16.78
CA THR A 62 -15.68 -20.44 18.05
C THR A 62 -17.05 -20.91 18.51
N SER A 63 -17.14 -22.16 18.98
CA SER A 63 -18.41 -22.84 19.27
C SER A 63 -18.49 -23.35 20.71
N SER A 64 -19.60 -23.04 21.39
CA SER A 64 -20.07 -23.74 22.58
C SER A 64 -21.61 -23.71 22.61
N ASP A 65 -22.24 -24.84 22.31
CA ASP A 65 -23.14 -25.53 23.25
C ASP A 65 -24.02 -26.61 22.60
N LYS A 66 -24.16 -27.74 23.31
CA LYS A 66 -25.16 -28.79 23.07
C LYS A 66 -25.36 -29.65 24.33
N SER A 67 -26.42 -29.38 25.11
CA SER A 67 -27.25 -30.42 25.76
C SER A 67 -28.44 -29.79 26.47
N GLY A 68 -29.65 -30.25 26.15
CA GLY A 68 -30.92 -29.61 26.55
C GLY A 68 -31.40 -29.79 27.99
N GLY A 69 -32.64 -29.35 28.22
CA GLY A 69 -33.37 -29.43 29.48
C GLY A 69 -34.47 -28.37 29.54
N GLU A 70 -35.68 -28.75 29.94
CA GLU A 70 -36.81 -27.83 30.10
C GLU A 70 -36.75 -27.11 31.46
N GLY A 71 -37.13 -25.82 31.51
CA GLY A 71 -37.17 -25.03 32.75
C GLY A 71 -37.82 -23.67 32.56
N SER A 72 -38.78 -23.32 33.41
CA SER A 72 -39.65 -22.15 33.28
C SER A 72 -39.03 -20.83 33.76
N THR A 73 -39.31 -19.74 33.03
CA THR A 73 -39.48 -18.35 33.52
C THR A 73 -38.44 -17.77 34.50
N GLY A 74 -37.61 -16.86 34.00
CA GLY A 74 -36.77 -15.98 34.82
C GLY A 74 -36.44 -14.69 34.06
N SER A 75 -36.20 -13.59 34.79
CA SER A 75 -36.02 -12.25 34.20
C SER A 75 -34.61 -11.68 34.41
N ASP A 76 -34.17 -10.93 33.40
CA ASP A 76 -33.29 -9.76 33.49
C ASP A 76 -31.75 -9.92 33.59
N SER A 77 -31.07 -9.05 32.85
CA SER A 77 -29.68 -8.56 32.99
C SER A 77 -28.47 -9.53 32.96
N GLY A 78 -27.40 -9.10 32.25
CA GLY A 78 -26.02 -9.29 32.74
C GLY A 78 -25.01 -10.07 31.89
N SER A 79 -24.17 -9.35 31.12
CA SER A 79 -22.82 -9.73 30.67
C SER A 79 -22.64 -10.93 29.70
N GLY A 80 -21.53 -10.92 28.95
CA GLY A 80 -21.19 -11.98 27.98
C GLY A 80 -20.21 -11.52 26.90
N THR A 81 -18.91 -11.51 27.21
CA THR A 81 -17.84 -11.11 26.28
C THR A 81 -17.70 -12.07 25.10
N SER A 82 -17.28 -11.55 23.94
CA SER A 82 -16.73 -12.39 22.86
C SER A 82 -15.45 -11.78 22.30
N ILE A 83 -14.48 -12.64 21.99
CA ILE A 83 -13.15 -12.28 21.49
C ILE A 83 -13.15 -12.49 19.97
N GLY A 84 -12.64 -11.53 19.21
CA GLY A 84 -12.52 -11.65 17.75
C GLY A 84 -11.42 -10.77 17.17
N ARG A 85 -10.34 -11.39 16.68
CA ARG A 85 -9.40 -10.73 15.76
C ARG A 85 -10.10 -10.55 14.41
N GLN A 86 -9.99 -9.36 13.83
CA GLN A 86 -10.37 -9.09 12.45
C GLN A 86 -9.14 -8.72 11.62
N CYS A 87 -9.18 -8.99 10.32
CA CYS A 87 -8.18 -8.52 9.37
C CYS A 87 -8.69 -7.21 8.76
N THR A 88 -7.79 -6.23 8.58
CA THR A 88 -8.15 -4.87 8.14
C THR A 88 -7.37 -4.52 6.88
N VAL A 89 -8.04 -3.88 5.93
CA VAL A 89 -7.42 -3.22 4.77
C VAL A 89 -8.05 -1.83 4.65
N ASN A 90 -7.23 -0.78 4.75
CA ASN A 90 -7.52 0.63 4.48
C ASN A 90 -8.72 1.32 5.18
N ASP A 91 -9.34 0.71 6.20
CA ASP A 91 -10.44 1.23 7.05
C ASP A 91 -11.73 1.72 6.35
N THR A 92 -11.76 1.85 5.01
CA THR A 92 -12.92 1.35 4.27
C THR A 92 -13.02 -0.15 4.50
N LEU A 93 -13.80 -0.51 5.52
CA LEU A 93 -14.64 -1.68 5.42
C LEU A 93 -15.36 -1.64 4.06
N ILE A 94 -14.86 -2.42 3.09
CA ILE A 94 -15.75 -3.24 2.27
C ILE A 94 -16.53 -4.02 3.32
N SER A 95 -17.73 -3.51 3.63
CA SER A 95 -18.48 -3.98 4.76
C SER A 95 -18.69 -5.47 4.58
N THR A 96 -18.20 -6.27 5.52
CA THR A 96 -18.73 -7.63 5.71
C THR A 96 -20.11 -7.54 6.39
N SER A 97 -20.94 -6.57 5.99
CA SER A 97 -22.36 -6.81 5.74
C SER A 97 -22.44 -8.12 4.98
N LEU A 98 -22.84 -9.19 5.68
CA LEU A 98 -23.07 -10.47 5.05
C LEU A 98 -24.23 -10.27 4.08
N VAL A 99 -23.89 -10.11 2.80
CA VAL A 99 -24.79 -9.96 1.65
C VAL A 99 -25.89 -11.00 1.82
N ARG A 100 -27.15 -10.53 1.91
CA ARG A 100 -28.24 -11.32 2.50
C ARG A 100 -28.33 -12.67 1.79
N SER A 101 -28.28 -13.76 2.54
CA SER A 101 -28.14 -15.10 1.96
C SER A 101 -29.29 -15.41 0.99
N GLY A 102 -28.95 -15.78 -0.26
CA GLY A 102 -29.92 -15.96 -1.34
C GLY A 102 -30.20 -14.71 -2.19
N THR A 103 -29.26 -13.75 -2.26
CA THR A 103 -29.34 -12.57 -3.13
C THR A 103 -28.55 -12.74 -4.42
N ALA A 104 -28.93 -11.98 -5.45
CA ALA A 104 -28.13 -11.80 -6.65
C ALA A 104 -27.07 -10.70 -6.45
N LEU A 105 -25.94 -10.86 -7.13
CA LEU A 105 -24.81 -9.92 -7.23
C LEU A 105 -24.68 -9.54 -8.71
N ALA A 106 -24.47 -8.26 -9.01
CA ALA A 106 -24.17 -7.80 -10.37
C ALA A 106 -22.93 -6.90 -10.38
N ALA A 107 -22.19 -6.90 -11.48
CA ALA A 107 -20.98 -6.09 -11.64
C ALA A 107 -20.88 -5.54 -13.07
N THR A 108 -20.43 -4.29 -13.22
CA THR A 108 -20.15 -3.69 -14.55
C THR A 108 -19.01 -2.67 -14.44
N GLY A 109 -18.47 -2.21 -15.56
CA GLY A 109 -17.26 -1.38 -15.56
C GLY A 109 -16.66 -1.24 -16.95
N TRP A 110 -15.73 -0.31 -17.09
CA TRP A 110 -15.15 0.09 -18.38
C TRP A 110 -13.70 0.51 -18.24
N ARG A 111 -13.06 0.73 -19.40
CA ARG A 111 -11.76 1.39 -19.53
C ARG A 111 -11.86 2.52 -20.56
N TYR A 112 -11.31 3.69 -20.24
CA TYR A 112 -11.22 4.83 -21.14
C TYR A 112 -9.81 5.43 -21.09
N GLY A 113 -8.98 5.14 -22.10
CA GLY A 113 -7.56 5.49 -22.09
C GLY A 113 -6.79 4.77 -20.97
N THR A 114 -6.24 5.54 -20.05
CA THR A 114 -5.59 5.06 -18.81
C THR A 114 -6.60 4.74 -17.69
N GLU A 115 -7.77 5.38 -17.72
CA GLU A 115 -8.80 5.25 -16.68
C GLU A 115 -9.50 3.89 -16.77
N HIS A 116 -9.76 3.27 -15.63
CA HIS A 116 -10.61 2.08 -15.51
C HIS A 116 -11.43 2.14 -14.22
N THR A 117 -12.71 1.77 -14.31
CA THR A 117 -13.67 1.88 -13.22
C THR A 117 -14.52 0.60 -13.13
N ILE A 118 -14.65 0.03 -11.94
CA ILE A 118 -15.41 -1.20 -11.67
C ILE A 118 -16.51 -0.88 -10.65
N TRP A 119 -17.73 -1.35 -10.89
CA TRP A 119 -18.90 -1.17 -10.04
C TRP A 119 -19.46 -2.54 -9.62
N LEU A 120 -19.68 -2.72 -8.33
CA LEU A 120 -20.30 -3.91 -7.72
C LEU A 120 -21.64 -3.52 -7.10
N TYR A 121 -22.72 -4.23 -7.43
CA TYR A 121 -24.08 -3.99 -6.95
C TYR A 121 -24.62 -5.22 -6.22
N PHE A 122 -25.05 -5.03 -4.98
CA PHE A 122 -25.49 -6.12 -4.09
C PHE A 122 -26.58 -5.66 -3.12
N GLN A 123 -27.24 -6.60 -2.45
CA GLN A 123 -28.20 -6.29 -1.39
C GLN A 123 -27.53 -6.29 0.00
N GLY A 124 -27.78 -5.25 0.79
CA GLY A 124 -27.38 -5.15 2.19
C GLY A 124 -28.16 -6.06 3.13
N ARG A 125 -27.76 -6.11 4.41
CA ARG A 125 -28.48 -6.85 5.47
C ARG A 125 -29.82 -6.23 5.87
N ASP A 126 -29.99 -4.95 5.57
CA ASP A 126 -31.14 -4.07 5.89
C ASP A 126 -32.18 -4.01 4.74
N ASP A 127 -32.04 -4.92 3.78
CA ASP A 127 -32.76 -4.95 2.51
C ASP A 127 -32.61 -3.70 1.62
N SER A 128 -31.54 -2.92 1.80
CA SER A 128 -31.16 -1.86 0.87
C SER A 128 -30.39 -2.39 -0.34
N LEU A 129 -30.52 -1.74 -1.50
CA LEU A 129 -29.64 -1.99 -2.64
C LEU A 129 -28.41 -1.08 -2.54
N GLN A 130 -27.23 -1.68 -2.62
CA GLN A 130 -25.94 -1.06 -2.35
C GLN A 130 -25.05 -1.08 -3.59
N SER A 131 -24.12 -0.12 -3.67
CA SER A 131 -23.06 -0.10 -4.67
C SER A 131 -21.69 0.20 -4.07
N VAL A 132 -20.65 -0.43 -4.61
CA VAL A 132 -19.23 -0.25 -4.27
C VAL A 132 -18.46 -0.05 -5.57
N ILE A 133 -17.49 0.87 -5.60
CA ILE A 133 -16.82 1.31 -6.84
C ILE A 133 -15.30 1.29 -6.65
N TYR A 134 -14.55 0.72 -7.58
CA TYR A 134 -13.10 0.91 -7.72
C TYR A 134 -12.81 1.87 -8.85
N ASP A 135 -11.88 2.81 -8.64
CA ASP A 135 -11.42 3.73 -9.66
C ASP A 135 -9.89 3.87 -9.67
N SER A 136 -9.32 3.58 -10.84
CA SER A 136 -7.93 3.79 -11.24
C SER A 136 -7.32 5.15 -10.84
N LEU A 137 -8.07 6.24 -10.98
CA LEU A 137 -7.57 7.61 -10.76
C LEU A 137 -7.27 7.87 -9.28
N TYR A 138 -8.01 7.21 -8.41
CA TYR A 138 -7.93 7.37 -6.95
C TYR A 138 -7.30 6.15 -6.26
N GLY A 139 -6.91 5.12 -7.02
CA GLY A 139 -6.24 3.90 -6.54
C GLY A 139 -7.01 3.13 -5.46
N SER A 140 -8.32 3.34 -5.32
CA SER A 140 -9.06 2.99 -4.10
C SER A 140 -10.51 2.58 -4.35
N TRP A 141 -11.09 1.89 -3.36
CA TRP A 141 -12.49 1.51 -3.35
C TRP A 141 -13.34 2.53 -2.59
N ALA A 142 -14.34 3.11 -3.26
CA ALA A 142 -15.42 3.83 -2.61
C ALA A 142 -16.31 2.84 -1.81
N GLY A 143 -16.56 3.18 -0.54
CA GLY A 143 -17.33 2.34 0.38
C GLY A 143 -18.80 2.16 -0.03
N PRO A 144 -19.51 1.16 0.56
CA PRO A 144 -20.89 0.85 0.22
C PRO A 144 -21.82 2.07 0.32
N THR A 145 -22.39 2.45 -0.82
CA THR A 145 -23.31 3.57 -0.96
C THR A 145 -24.71 3.07 -1.30
N THR A 146 -25.67 3.39 -0.43
CA THR A 146 -27.09 3.08 -0.60
C THR A 146 -27.63 3.75 -1.87
N LEU A 147 -28.19 2.96 -2.78
CA LEU A 147 -28.89 3.50 -3.94
C LEU A 147 -30.26 4.02 -3.48
N SER A 148 -30.46 5.34 -3.57
CA SER A 148 -31.70 6.04 -3.22
C SER A 148 -32.79 5.79 -4.27
N LEU A 149 -33.34 4.58 -4.25
CA LEU A 149 -34.40 4.11 -5.14
C LEU A 149 -35.71 4.05 -4.35
N ASP A 150 -36.81 4.48 -4.98
CA ASP A 150 -38.12 4.58 -4.33
C ASP A 150 -38.67 3.22 -3.86
N GLU A 151 -38.20 2.12 -4.46
CA GLU A 151 -38.66 0.75 -4.21
C GLU A 151 -37.46 -0.20 -4.02
N ARG A 152 -37.45 -0.94 -2.90
CA ARG A 152 -36.32 -1.81 -2.49
C ARG A 152 -36.31 -3.16 -3.22
N ALA A 153 -35.12 -3.59 -3.65
CA ALA A 153 -34.85 -4.99 -4.03
C ALA A 153 -34.86 -5.89 -2.78
N VAL A 154 -35.26 -7.16 -2.93
CA VAL A 154 -35.34 -8.14 -1.82
C VAL A 154 -34.68 -9.47 -2.19
N ALA A 155 -34.05 -10.14 -1.22
CA ALA A 155 -33.41 -11.44 -1.43
C ALA A 155 -34.33 -12.44 -2.15
N GLY A 156 -33.78 -13.14 -3.15
CA GLY A 156 -34.51 -13.97 -4.10
C GLY A 156 -34.98 -13.26 -5.36
N THR A 157 -34.80 -11.94 -5.49
CA THR A 157 -35.00 -11.24 -6.78
C THR A 157 -33.74 -11.25 -7.64
N SER A 158 -33.93 -11.28 -8.96
CA SER A 158 -32.83 -11.21 -9.92
C SER A 158 -32.31 -9.77 -10.07
N LEU A 159 -30.99 -9.65 -10.26
CA LEU A 159 -30.24 -8.40 -10.41
C LEU A 159 -29.25 -8.55 -11.57
N THR A 160 -29.17 -7.58 -12.46
CA THR A 160 -28.23 -7.60 -13.59
C THR A 160 -27.77 -6.18 -13.96
N ALA A 161 -26.52 -6.04 -14.40
CA ALA A 161 -25.91 -4.77 -14.77
C ALA A 161 -25.17 -4.87 -16.11
N THR A 162 -25.17 -3.78 -16.88
CA THR A 162 -24.41 -3.64 -18.13
C THR A 162 -23.88 -2.21 -18.25
N THR A 163 -22.79 -2.02 -18.99
CA THR A 163 -22.30 -0.68 -19.39
C THR A 163 -22.68 -0.40 -20.84
N LEU A 164 -22.85 0.87 -21.18
CA LEU A 164 -23.06 1.37 -22.53
C LEU A 164 -22.24 2.65 -22.73
N LEU A 165 -21.64 2.81 -23.90
CA LEU A 165 -21.03 4.07 -24.34
C LEU A 165 -22.07 4.89 -25.11
N TRP A 166 -22.57 5.98 -24.52
CA TRP A 166 -23.53 6.88 -25.17
C TRP A 166 -22.84 8.14 -25.68
N ASN A 167 -22.97 8.46 -26.97
CA ASN A 167 -22.62 9.78 -27.47
C ASN A 167 -23.86 10.68 -27.54
N ARG A 168 -23.85 11.82 -26.83
CA ARG A 168 -25.00 12.72 -26.75
C ARG A 168 -25.04 13.74 -27.89
N ASN A 169 -23.89 14.21 -28.34
CA ASN A 169 -23.75 15.24 -29.37
C ASN A 169 -22.65 14.84 -30.37
N PRO A 170 -22.88 14.90 -31.70
CA PRO A 170 -21.84 14.61 -32.68
C PRO A 170 -20.60 15.50 -32.48
N GLY A 171 -19.47 14.88 -32.11
CA GLY A 171 -18.21 15.56 -31.80
C GLY A 171 -17.80 15.53 -30.32
N GLU A 172 -18.68 15.17 -29.40
CA GLU A 172 -18.29 14.88 -28.01
C GLU A 172 -17.67 13.47 -27.87
N PRO A 173 -16.81 13.22 -26.87
CA PRO A 173 -16.34 11.88 -26.55
C PRO A 173 -17.48 11.00 -26.01
N PRO A 174 -17.64 9.74 -26.45
CA PRO A 174 -18.70 8.87 -25.98
C PRO A 174 -18.57 8.60 -24.47
N GLN A 175 -19.65 8.82 -23.73
CA GLN A 175 -19.67 8.78 -22.27
C GLN A 175 -20.04 7.38 -21.77
N PRO A 176 -19.30 6.79 -20.82
CA PRO A 176 -19.69 5.54 -20.18
C PRO A 176 -20.93 5.75 -19.29
N GLN A 177 -21.85 4.78 -19.37
CA GLN A 177 -23.10 4.76 -18.63
C GLN A 177 -23.36 3.34 -18.11
N ALA A 178 -23.32 3.16 -16.80
CA ALA A 178 -23.84 1.95 -16.18
C ALA A 178 -25.38 1.93 -16.28
N GLN A 179 -25.95 0.74 -16.44
CA GLN A 179 -27.38 0.44 -16.34
C GLN A 179 -27.58 -0.74 -15.38
N LEU A 180 -28.50 -0.59 -14.42
CA LEU A 180 -28.87 -1.63 -13.45
C LEU A 180 -30.37 -1.95 -13.57
N VAL A 181 -30.71 -3.24 -13.58
CA VAL A 181 -32.10 -3.76 -13.63
C VAL A 181 -32.30 -4.79 -12.51
N TYR A 182 -33.43 -4.68 -11.79
CA TYR A 182 -33.78 -5.55 -10.66
C TYR A 182 -35.29 -5.85 -10.61
N GLN A 183 -35.73 -6.74 -9.71
CA GLN A 183 -37.15 -6.91 -9.35
C GLN A 183 -37.38 -6.53 -7.88
N ASP A 184 -38.58 -6.07 -7.56
CA ASP A 184 -39.01 -5.71 -6.20
C ASP A 184 -39.82 -6.83 -5.50
N ILE A 185 -40.38 -6.54 -4.32
CA ILE A 185 -41.24 -7.46 -3.55
C ILE A 185 -42.56 -7.83 -4.23
N SER A 186 -43.03 -7.04 -5.20
CA SER A 186 -44.23 -7.35 -5.98
C SER A 186 -43.92 -8.25 -7.20
N GLY A 187 -42.64 -8.51 -7.45
CA GLY A 187 -42.15 -9.14 -8.68
C GLY A 187 -42.05 -8.17 -9.86
N THR A 188 -42.40 -6.88 -9.68
CA THR A 188 -42.35 -5.91 -10.77
C THR A 188 -40.90 -5.59 -11.12
N LEU A 189 -40.58 -5.60 -12.42
CA LEU A 189 -39.28 -5.16 -12.92
C LEU A 189 -39.08 -3.66 -12.67
N LYS A 190 -37.98 -3.32 -12.00
CA LYS A 190 -37.56 -1.95 -11.67
C LYS A 190 -36.25 -1.62 -12.37
N GLY A 191 -36.24 -0.43 -12.94
CA GLY A 191 -35.08 0.21 -13.55
C GLY A 191 -35.34 1.72 -13.65
N LEU A 192 -34.37 2.54 -14.01
CA LEU A 192 -33.02 2.21 -14.47
C LEU A 192 -32.04 3.11 -13.70
N VAL A 193 -30.99 2.52 -13.12
CA VAL A 193 -29.92 3.32 -12.50
C VAL A 193 -29.01 3.85 -13.59
N TRP A 194 -28.91 5.17 -13.70
CA TRP A 194 -28.01 5.87 -14.64
C TRP A 194 -27.07 6.79 -13.87
N ARG A 195 -25.80 6.84 -14.31
CA ARG A 195 -24.82 7.84 -13.88
C ARG A 195 -23.77 8.02 -14.99
N SER A 196 -23.48 9.27 -15.35
CA SER A 196 -22.39 9.64 -16.26
C SER A 196 -21.09 9.88 -15.49
N GLY A 197 -19.94 9.84 -16.18
CA GLY A 197 -18.59 9.85 -15.61
C GLY A 197 -18.07 11.16 -14.99
N TYR A 198 -18.94 12.03 -14.43
CA TYR A 198 -18.53 13.24 -13.70
C TYR A 198 -19.39 13.44 -12.43
N PRO A 199 -18.93 14.20 -11.41
CA PRO A 199 -19.59 14.28 -10.10
C PRO A 199 -20.99 14.94 -10.04
N SER A 200 -21.48 15.51 -11.15
CA SER A 200 -22.68 16.36 -11.16
C SER A 200 -24.01 15.60 -11.28
N VAL A 201 -24.55 15.20 -10.12
CA VAL A 201 -25.97 15.08 -9.72
C VAL A 201 -27.03 14.82 -10.82
N GLY A 202 -27.73 13.67 -10.76
CA GLY A 202 -29.06 13.54 -11.38
C GLY A 202 -29.55 12.11 -11.66
N TRP A 203 -30.28 11.50 -10.71
CA TRP A 203 -30.99 10.23 -10.94
C TRP A 203 -32.32 10.42 -11.70
N ARG A 204 -32.74 9.43 -12.50
CA ARG A 204 -34.11 9.34 -13.07
C ARG A 204 -34.60 7.90 -13.04
N ALA A 205 -35.70 7.65 -12.35
CA ALA A 205 -36.35 6.33 -12.30
C ALA A 205 -37.30 6.11 -13.50
N GLY A 206 -37.59 4.85 -13.81
CA GLY A 206 -38.74 4.46 -14.64
C GLY A 206 -38.42 3.60 -15.87
N ILE A 207 -38.35 2.28 -15.69
CA ILE A 207 -39.16 1.42 -16.56
C ILE A 207 -40.62 1.80 -16.24
N GLY A 208 -41.34 2.37 -17.21
CA GLY A 208 -42.67 2.95 -16.96
C GLY A 208 -43.70 1.92 -16.48
N ASN A 209 -44.82 2.41 -15.92
CA ASN A 209 -45.88 1.65 -15.22
C ASN A 209 -46.64 0.57 -16.04
N GLN A 210 -46.07 0.08 -17.15
CA GLN A 210 -46.58 -0.98 -18.03
C GLN A 210 -46.46 -2.40 -17.41
N GLY A 211 -46.80 -2.55 -16.13
CA GLY A 211 -47.22 -3.84 -15.54
C GLY A 211 -46.30 -5.06 -15.68
N PHE A 212 -44.98 -4.88 -15.79
CA PHE A 212 -44.02 -5.97 -16.00
C PHE A 212 -43.78 -6.82 -14.74
N ALA A 213 -44.78 -7.62 -14.36
CA ALA A 213 -44.72 -8.55 -13.23
C ALA A 213 -43.98 -9.85 -13.61
N ALA A 214 -42.79 -10.03 -13.06
CA ALA A 214 -42.05 -11.28 -13.04
C ALA A 214 -42.30 -12.02 -11.71
N THR A 215 -42.55 -13.32 -11.74
CA THR A 215 -42.73 -14.11 -10.52
C THR A 215 -41.40 -14.30 -9.77
N SER A 216 -41.44 -14.43 -8.44
CA SER A 216 -40.25 -14.70 -7.63
C SER A 216 -39.52 -15.96 -8.10
N GLY A 217 -38.20 -15.84 -8.30
CA GLY A 217 -37.37 -16.88 -8.94
C GLY A 217 -37.22 -16.75 -10.46
N SER A 218 -37.79 -15.71 -11.10
CA SER A 218 -37.57 -15.41 -12.52
C SER A 218 -36.14 -14.89 -12.79
N GLY A 219 -35.41 -15.51 -13.73
CA GLY A 219 -34.03 -15.13 -14.08
C GLY A 219 -33.92 -13.87 -14.96
N LEU A 220 -32.81 -13.12 -14.85
CA LEU A 220 -32.52 -11.95 -15.69
C LEU A 220 -31.09 -11.98 -16.27
N ALA A 221 -30.94 -11.46 -17.48
CA ALA A 221 -29.66 -10.98 -18.03
C ALA A 221 -29.85 -9.63 -18.75
N SER A 222 -28.88 -8.73 -18.65
CA SER A 222 -28.83 -7.48 -19.42
C SER A 222 -27.74 -7.55 -20.49
N PHE A 223 -28.05 -7.05 -21.69
CA PHE A 223 -27.07 -6.83 -22.76
C PHE A 223 -27.53 -5.62 -23.57
N ALA A 224 -26.75 -4.53 -23.57
CA ALA A 224 -27.16 -3.28 -24.19
C ALA A 224 -27.51 -3.44 -25.70
N PRO A 225 -28.66 -2.92 -26.19
CA PRO A 225 -29.62 -2.02 -25.52
C PRO A 225 -30.83 -2.73 -24.88
N GLY A 226 -30.77 -4.04 -24.59
CA GLY A 226 -31.90 -4.83 -24.09
C GLY A 226 -31.65 -5.57 -22.77
N PHE A 227 -32.66 -6.35 -22.37
CA PHE A 227 -32.55 -7.36 -21.32
C PHE A 227 -33.46 -8.56 -21.63
N TYR A 228 -33.13 -9.70 -21.03
CA TYR A 228 -33.82 -10.96 -21.18
C TYR A 228 -34.35 -11.43 -19.82
N LEU A 229 -35.60 -11.87 -19.78
CA LEU A 229 -36.31 -12.35 -18.60
C LEU A 229 -36.72 -13.81 -18.83
N GLN A 230 -36.36 -14.72 -17.93
CA GLN A 230 -36.98 -16.05 -17.85
C GLN A 230 -38.10 -16.03 -16.80
N GLY A 231 -39.35 -16.23 -17.21
CA GLY A 231 -40.47 -16.37 -16.26
C GLY A 231 -40.47 -17.72 -15.55
N SER A 232 -41.21 -17.84 -14.43
CA SER A 232 -41.29 -19.11 -13.66
C SER A 232 -42.00 -20.26 -14.38
N ASN A 233 -42.54 -20.02 -15.58
CA ASN A 233 -43.05 -21.02 -16.53
C ASN A 233 -41.97 -21.54 -17.50
N GLY A 234 -40.71 -21.09 -17.38
CA GLY A 234 -39.60 -21.44 -18.26
C GLY A 234 -39.48 -20.59 -19.52
N SER A 235 -40.50 -19.82 -19.91
CA SER A 235 -40.46 -19.02 -21.15
C SER A 235 -39.52 -17.82 -21.01
N VAL A 236 -38.62 -17.67 -21.97
CA VAL A 236 -37.71 -16.51 -22.06
C VAL A 236 -38.33 -15.43 -22.92
N SER A 237 -38.25 -14.17 -22.49
CA SER A 237 -38.70 -13.00 -23.25
C SER A 237 -37.61 -11.94 -23.30
N GLU A 238 -37.38 -11.39 -24.50
CA GLU A 238 -36.48 -10.27 -24.76
C GLU A 238 -37.24 -8.94 -24.69
N THR A 239 -36.63 -7.89 -24.11
CA THR A 239 -37.06 -6.49 -24.22
C THR A 239 -35.92 -5.63 -24.78
N ILE A 240 -36.25 -4.69 -25.68
CA ILE A 240 -35.28 -3.79 -26.32
C ILE A 240 -35.58 -2.33 -25.92
N PHE A 241 -34.54 -1.54 -25.64
CA PHE A 241 -34.65 -0.09 -25.46
C PHE A 241 -34.57 0.64 -26.80
N ASN A 242 -35.61 1.39 -27.14
CA ASN A 242 -35.64 2.26 -28.33
C ASN A 242 -36.14 3.66 -27.93
N GLY A 243 -35.42 4.32 -27.01
CA GLY A 243 -35.85 5.55 -26.33
C GLY A 243 -36.86 5.30 -25.21
N THR A 244 -37.72 4.28 -25.36
CA THR A 244 -38.46 3.61 -24.28
C THR A 244 -38.33 2.10 -24.42
N TYR A 245 -38.45 1.36 -23.30
CA TYR A 245 -38.53 -0.09 -23.32
C TYR A 245 -39.85 -0.53 -23.94
N THR A 246 -39.79 -1.23 -25.07
CA THR A 246 -40.98 -1.64 -25.82
C THR A 246 -40.83 -3.06 -26.38
N ALA A 247 -41.95 -3.78 -26.40
CA ALA A 247 -42.10 -5.20 -26.74
C ALA A 247 -41.32 -6.20 -25.87
N LEU A 248 -42.05 -7.08 -25.17
CA LEU A 248 -41.55 -8.37 -24.72
C LEU A 248 -41.75 -9.38 -25.86
N LYS A 249 -40.68 -9.75 -26.57
CA LYS A 249 -40.73 -10.85 -27.55
C LYS A 249 -40.41 -12.16 -26.84
N THR A 250 -41.40 -13.03 -26.66
CA THR A 250 -41.16 -14.41 -26.23
C THR A 250 -40.29 -15.14 -27.26
N LEU A 251 -39.21 -15.73 -26.80
CA LEU A 251 -38.23 -16.46 -27.60
C LEU A 251 -38.67 -17.94 -27.72
N PRO A 252 -38.30 -18.64 -28.82
CA PRO A 252 -38.73 -20.02 -29.06
C PRO A 252 -37.88 -21.04 -28.25
N ILE A 253 -37.58 -20.72 -27.00
CA ILE A 253 -36.70 -21.49 -26.10
C ILE A 253 -37.35 -21.62 -24.72
N SER A 254 -37.31 -22.82 -24.16
CA SER A 254 -37.97 -23.18 -22.89
C SER A 254 -37.00 -23.86 -21.92
N PRO A 255 -35.97 -23.16 -21.42
CA PRO A 255 -35.09 -23.64 -20.35
C PRO A 255 -35.87 -23.96 -19.06
N ALA A 256 -35.34 -24.86 -18.23
CA ALA A 256 -35.98 -25.21 -16.96
C ALA A 256 -36.13 -24.00 -16.03
N SER A 257 -37.27 -23.90 -15.36
CA SER A 257 -37.66 -22.76 -14.54
C SER A 257 -36.64 -22.45 -13.43
N GLY A 258 -36.29 -21.17 -13.27
CA GLY A 258 -35.34 -20.70 -12.24
C GLY A 258 -33.86 -20.91 -12.61
N THR A 259 -33.54 -20.98 -13.91
CA THR A 259 -32.14 -21.10 -14.36
C THR A 259 -31.49 -19.73 -14.55
N PRO A 260 -30.24 -19.55 -14.08
CA PRO A 260 -29.41 -18.43 -14.48
C PRO A 260 -29.35 -18.29 -16.00
N LEU A 261 -29.60 -17.06 -16.43
CA LEU A 261 -29.58 -16.60 -17.81
C LEU A 261 -28.38 -15.68 -17.98
N LEU A 262 -27.66 -15.82 -19.09
CA LEU A 262 -26.52 -15.00 -19.45
C LEU A 262 -26.58 -14.68 -20.95
N ALA A 263 -26.31 -13.43 -21.30
CA ALA A 263 -26.39 -12.88 -22.65
C ALA A 263 -25.04 -12.25 -23.03
N ILE A 264 -24.45 -12.68 -24.14
CA ILE A 264 -23.10 -12.25 -24.57
C ILE A 264 -23.10 -11.92 -26.07
N PRO A 265 -22.57 -10.77 -26.52
CA PRO A 265 -22.45 -10.45 -27.94
C PRO A 265 -21.53 -11.42 -28.68
N ARG A 266 -21.87 -11.74 -29.95
CA ARG A 266 -20.96 -12.46 -30.85
C ARG A 266 -19.93 -11.53 -31.49
N THR A 267 -20.30 -10.26 -31.68
CA THR A 267 -19.57 -9.27 -32.49
C THR A 267 -19.47 -7.90 -31.82
N LYS A 268 -18.46 -7.10 -32.20
CA LYS A 268 -18.22 -5.75 -31.67
C LYS A 268 -19.19 -4.74 -32.26
N SER A 269 -19.48 -4.85 -33.56
CA SER A 269 -20.50 -4.04 -34.19
C SER A 269 -21.86 -4.44 -33.61
N HIS A 270 -22.55 -3.48 -32.98
CA HIS A 270 -23.78 -3.75 -32.23
C HIS A 270 -25.02 -3.94 -33.16
N SER A 271 -24.87 -4.79 -34.17
CA SER A 271 -25.96 -5.50 -34.82
C SER A 271 -26.69 -6.34 -33.76
N GLY A 272 -27.86 -5.88 -33.30
CA GLY A 272 -28.60 -6.55 -32.22
C GLY A 272 -28.98 -8.02 -32.51
N ASN A 273 -28.80 -8.49 -33.75
CA ASN A 273 -29.10 -9.85 -34.18
C ASN A 273 -28.10 -10.90 -33.66
N GLU A 274 -26.88 -10.52 -33.29
CA GLU A 274 -25.76 -11.45 -33.08
C GLU A 274 -25.39 -11.62 -31.59
N LEU A 275 -26.14 -12.49 -30.91
CA LEU A 275 -26.03 -12.73 -29.48
C LEU A 275 -26.00 -14.24 -29.18
N ARG A 276 -25.10 -14.66 -28.29
CA ARG A 276 -25.08 -16.00 -27.68
C ARG A 276 -25.83 -15.93 -26.33
N LEU A 277 -26.85 -16.78 -26.15
CA LEU A 277 -27.59 -16.93 -24.89
C LEU A 277 -27.20 -18.25 -24.21
N PHE A 278 -26.95 -18.16 -22.90
CA PHE A 278 -26.50 -19.27 -22.06
C PHE A 278 -27.53 -19.54 -20.96
N PHE A 279 -27.86 -20.83 -20.78
CA PHE A 279 -28.82 -21.31 -19.79
C PHE A 279 -28.20 -22.44 -18.97
N ARG A 280 -28.37 -22.37 -17.64
CA ARG A 280 -27.79 -23.37 -16.74
C ARG A 280 -28.41 -24.76 -16.85
N ARG A 281 -29.71 -24.86 -17.19
CA ARG A 281 -30.42 -26.12 -17.44
C ARG A 281 -31.50 -25.97 -18.52
N ASP A 282 -31.51 -26.85 -19.51
CA ASP A 282 -32.71 -27.17 -20.30
C ASP A 282 -33.70 -28.02 -19.48
N MET A 283 -34.77 -28.52 -20.11
CA MET A 283 -35.78 -29.34 -19.42
C MET A 283 -35.25 -30.71 -18.94
N ASP A 284 -34.17 -31.21 -19.57
CA ASP A 284 -33.54 -32.50 -19.25
C ASP A 284 -32.35 -32.36 -18.28
N GLY A 285 -32.05 -31.11 -17.87
CA GLY A 285 -31.11 -30.77 -16.81
C GLY A 285 -29.72 -30.35 -17.28
N GLN A 286 -29.46 -30.29 -18.58
CA GLN A 286 -28.14 -30.02 -19.16
C GLN A 286 -27.93 -28.53 -19.45
N ILE A 287 -26.67 -28.08 -19.43
CA ILE A 287 -26.33 -26.70 -19.80
C ILE A 287 -26.59 -26.51 -21.30
N ALA A 288 -27.23 -25.41 -21.70
CA ALA A 288 -27.60 -25.17 -23.08
C ALA A 288 -27.13 -23.79 -23.59
N VAL A 289 -26.65 -23.77 -24.83
CA VAL A 289 -26.18 -22.58 -25.54
C VAL A 289 -27.02 -22.39 -26.80
N PHE A 290 -27.59 -21.21 -26.98
CA PHE A 290 -28.41 -20.86 -28.15
C PHE A 290 -27.88 -19.60 -28.83
N GLU A 291 -27.68 -19.65 -30.15
CA GLU A 291 -27.32 -18.47 -30.93
C GLU A 291 -28.55 -17.79 -31.52
N ARG A 292 -28.73 -16.50 -31.22
CA ARG A 292 -29.88 -15.69 -31.65
C ARG A 292 -30.11 -15.75 -33.16
N TYR A 293 -29.02 -15.70 -33.92
CA TYR A 293 -29.02 -15.83 -35.37
C TYR A 293 -28.58 -17.24 -35.79
N PRO A 294 -29.24 -17.90 -36.78
CA PRO A 294 -30.34 -17.37 -37.59
C PRO A 294 -31.71 -17.39 -36.90
N ASN A 295 -31.98 -18.29 -35.93
CA ASN A 295 -33.26 -18.38 -35.23
C ASN A 295 -33.14 -19.10 -33.86
N PHE A 296 -32.42 -18.53 -32.89
CA PHE A 296 -32.24 -19.12 -31.54
C PHE A 296 -31.91 -20.61 -31.57
N THR A 297 -30.95 -20.98 -32.40
CA THR A 297 -30.61 -22.38 -32.66
C THR A 297 -29.64 -22.87 -31.57
N ALA A 298 -29.93 -24.01 -30.96
CA ALA A 298 -29.01 -24.63 -30.02
C ALA A 298 -27.74 -25.09 -30.76
N VAL A 299 -26.59 -24.96 -30.12
CA VAL A 299 -25.30 -25.37 -30.70
C VAL A 299 -25.08 -26.85 -30.41
N TYR A 300 -24.85 -27.66 -31.46
CA TYR A 300 -24.58 -29.10 -31.38
C TYR A 300 -23.22 -29.43 -31.98
N ASP A 301 -22.57 -30.48 -31.48
CA ASP A 301 -21.27 -30.94 -31.96
C ASP A 301 -21.39 -31.81 -33.23
N THR A 302 -20.28 -32.40 -33.67
CA THR A 302 -20.23 -33.24 -34.89
C THR A 302 -20.93 -34.58 -34.74
N ASP A 303 -21.14 -35.08 -33.51
CA ASP A 303 -21.83 -36.34 -33.23
C ASP A 303 -23.33 -36.12 -32.95
N GLY A 304 -23.76 -34.86 -32.79
CA GLY A 304 -25.15 -34.44 -32.66
C GLY A 304 -25.63 -34.22 -31.22
N GLU A 305 -24.72 -34.32 -30.25
CA GLU A 305 -24.99 -33.92 -28.87
C GLU A 305 -24.87 -32.38 -28.73
N PRO A 306 -25.50 -31.73 -27.74
CA PRO A 306 -25.31 -30.30 -27.51
C PRO A 306 -23.82 -30.00 -27.29
N VAL A 307 -23.30 -28.89 -27.83
CA VAL A 307 -21.98 -28.39 -27.44
C VAL A 307 -22.08 -27.87 -26.01
N LEU A 308 -21.98 -28.79 -25.07
CA LEU A 308 -21.56 -28.55 -23.71
C LEU A 308 -20.08 -28.15 -23.82
N PRO A 309 -19.72 -26.87 -23.64
CA PRO A 309 -18.30 -26.47 -23.74
C PRO A 309 -17.49 -26.97 -22.54
N PHE A 310 -18.07 -27.80 -21.67
CA PHE A 310 -17.47 -28.35 -20.46
C PHE A 310 -17.53 -29.88 -20.50
N GLY A 311 -16.47 -30.54 -20.96
CA GLY A 311 -16.39 -32.02 -20.99
C GLY A 311 -16.46 -32.72 -19.61
N THR A 312 -16.57 -31.95 -18.51
CA THR A 312 -16.69 -32.44 -17.14
C THR A 312 -17.66 -31.64 -16.26
N ALA A 313 -18.51 -30.75 -16.79
CA ALA A 313 -19.50 -30.06 -15.95
C ALA A 313 -20.61 -31.01 -15.54
N ASN A 314 -20.60 -31.43 -14.27
CA ASN A 314 -21.71 -32.17 -13.69
C ASN A 314 -22.94 -31.25 -13.50
N GLU A 315 -24.12 -31.85 -13.31
CA GLU A 315 -25.38 -31.15 -13.01
C GLU A 315 -25.30 -30.17 -11.82
N ARG A 316 -24.31 -30.33 -10.93
CA ARG A 316 -24.12 -29.57 -9.69
C ARG A 316 -23.25 -28.33 -9.89
N SER A 317 -22.91 -27.98 -11.12
CA SER A 317 -22.14 -26.78 -11.43
C SER A 317 -23.03 -25.52 -11.50
N ASN A 318 -22.46 -24.38 -11.09
CA ASN A 318 -23.02 -23.03 -11.22
C ASN A 318 -22.23 -22.25 -12.27
N LEU A 319 -22.88 -21.35 -13.01
CA LEU A 319 -22.18 -20.23 -13.67
C LEU A 319 -21.50 -19.38 -12.58
N ALA A 320 -20.22 -19.09 -12.76
CA ALA A 320 -19.39 -18.39 -11.78
C ALA A 320 -18.83 -17.06 -12.32
N GLY A 321 -18.71 -16.89 -13.64
CA GLY A 321 -18.28 -15.65 -14.28
C GLY A 321 -18.06 -15.81 -15.78
N PHE A 322 -17.74 -14.73 -16.48
CA PHE A 322 -17.33 -14.75 -17.89
C PHE A 322 -16.48 -13.52 -18.24
N THR A 323 -15.69 -13.63 -19.31
CA THR A 323 -14.99 -12.50 -19.96
C THR A 323 -15.13 -12.60 -21.49
N VAL A 324 -14.91 -11.49 -22.17
CA VAL A 324 -15.07 -11.35 -23.63
C VAL A 324 -13.92 -10.51 -24.19
N ALA A 325 -13.29 -10.99 -25.27
CA ALA A 325 -12.18 -10.32 -25.97
C ALA A 325 -12.41 -10.35 -27.49
N GLY A 326 -11.85 -9.39 -28.24
CA GLY A 326 -12.07 -9.25 -29.68
C GLY A 326 -10.85 -8.72 -30.44
N TYR A 327 -10.47 -9.41 -31.51
CA TYR A 327 -9.22 -9.23 -32.26
C TYR A 327 -9.25 -7.92 -33.04
N ALA A 328 -8.22 -7.08 -32.97
CA ALA A 328 -8.27 -5.70 -33.50
C ALA A 328 -8.89 -5.59 -34.91
N ASP A 329 -8.51 -6.50 -35.80
CA ASP A 329 -8.90 -6.54 -37.22
C ASP A 329 -10.14 -7.42 -37.54
N THR A 330 -10.77 -8.05 -36.55
CA THR A 330 -12.04 -8.80 -36.72
C THR A 330 -13.19 -8.15 -35.96
N ASP A 331 -14.42 -8.40 -36.42
CA ASP A 331 -15.63 -8.01 -35.68
C ASP A 331 -15.99 -9.04 -34.59
N GLU A 332 -15.45 -10.25 -34.65
CA GLU A 332 -15.79 -11.38 -33.78
C GLU A 332 -15.30 -11.23 -32.33
N LEU A 333 -16.05 -11.85 -31.42
CA LEU A 333 -15.77 -11.89 -29.98
C LEU A 333 -15.62 -13.34 -29.49
N ASN A 334 -14.45 -13.60 -28.89
CA ASN A 334 -14.15 -14.81 -28.13
C ASN A 334 -14.57 -14.62 -26.68
N THR A 335 -15.20 -15.64 -26.12
CA THR A 335 -15.75 -15.64 -24.76
C THR A 335 -15.07 -16.72 -23.93
N MET A 336 -14.68 -16.40 -22.70
CA MET A 336 -14.34 -17.42 -21.69
C MET A 336 -15.44 -17.46 -20.63
N ILE A 337 -15.84 -18.65 -20.19
CA ILE A 337 -16.86 -18.85 -19.16
C ILE A 337 -16.27 -19.64 -17.99
N LEU A 338 -16.50 -19.15 -16.77
CA LEU A 338 -16.13 -19.77 -15.50
C LEU A 338 -17.33 -20.50 -14.90
N MET A 339 -17.14 -21.73 -14.43
CA MET A 339 -18.15 -22.55 -13.74
C MET A 339 -17.60 -23.03 -12.39
N GLN A 340 -18.42 -23.04 -11.34
CA GLN A 340 -18.06 -23.54 -10.02
C GLN A 340 -18.90 -24.76 -9.64
N ASP A 341 -18.26 -25.89 -9.29
CA ASP A 341 -18.95 -27.05 -8.72
C ASP A 341 -19.44 -26.73 -7.30
N VAL A 342 -20.74 -26.88 -7.04
CA VAL A 342 -21.37 -26.50 -5.76
C VAL A 342 -20.95 -27.39 -4.59
N SER A 343 -20.45 -28.60 -4.85
CA SER A 343 -20.10 -29.57 -3.81
C SER A 343 -18.64 -29.51 -3.32
N SER A 344 -17.74 -29.04 -4.18
CA SER A 344 -16.29 -28.92 -3.93
C SER A 344 -15.79 -27.48 -3.92
N GLY A 345 -16.54 -26.54 -4.49
CA GLY A 345 -16.11 -25.15 -4.66
C GLY A 345 -15.08 -24.95 -5.78
N ASN A 346 -14.65 -26.01 -6.47
CA ASN A 346 -13.68 -25.96 -7.55
C ASN A 346 -14.23 -25.12 -8.72
N ILE A 347 -13.38 -24.23 -9.25
CA ILE A 347 -13.67 -23.44 -10.45
C ILE A 347 -13.04 -24.15 -11.66
N THR A 348 -13.82 -24.27 -12.72
CA THR A 348 -13.43 -24.75 -14.05
C THR A 348 -13.71 -23.64 -15.07
N TYR A 349 -13.06 -23.68 -16.23
CA TYR A 349 -13.26 -22.70 -17.29
C TYR A 349 -13.42 -23.37 -18.66
N THR A 350 -13.95 -22.62 -19.62
CA THR A 350 -13.97 -23.00 -21.04
C THR A 350 -13.95 -21.78 -21.95
N TRP A 351 -13.66 -22.02 -23.23
CA TRP A 351 -13.55 -21.01 -24.28
C TRP A 351 -14.57 -21.27 -25.39
N ILE A 352 -15.13 -20.21 -25.94
CA ILE A 352 -16.11 -20.22 -27.03
C ILE A 352 -15.74 -19.10 -27.99
N GLY A 353 -15.38 -19.43 -29.23
CA GLY A 353 -14.94 -18.46 -30.22
C GLY A 353 -15.04 -19.02 -31.63
N ASP A 354 -15.29 -18.15 -32.59
CA ASP A 354 -15.41 -18.48 -34.02
C ASP A 354 -14.07 -18.29 -34.77
N ALA A 355 -13.16 -17.50 -34.19
CA ALA A 355 -11.91 -17.07 -34.82
C ALA A 355 -10.90 -18.22 -35.01
N SER A 356 -10.71 -18.65 -36.26
CA SER A 356 -9.76 -19.70 -36.63
C SER A 356 -8.30 -19.23 -36.51
N GLY A 357 -7.71 -19.42 -35.33
CA GLY A 357 -6.29 -19.09 -35.08
C GLY A 357 -5.83 -19.29 -33.63
N TRP A 358 -6.75 -19.29 -32.67
CA TRP A 358 -6.43 -19.24 -31.24
C TRP A 358 -5.54 -20.41 -30.76
N GLN A 359 -4.34 -20.08 -30.29
CA GLN A 359 -3.48 -20.98 -29.50
C GLN A 359 -3.11 -20.27 -28.20
N ASP A 360 -3.68 -20.75 -27.09
CA ASP A 360 -3.44 -20.40 -25.68
C ASP A 360 -3.30 -18.90 -25.32
N SER A 361 -3.89 -18.53 -24.19
CA SER A 361 -3.72 -17.23 -23.52
C SER A 361 -2.26 -16.83 -23.24
N THR A 362 -1.30 -17.75 -23.34
CA THR A 362 0.14 -17.48 -23.21
C THR A 362 0.89 -17.26 -24.53
N THR A 363 0.27 -17.50 -25.71
CA THR A 363 0.98 -17.55 -27.01
C THR A 363 0.36 -16.75 -28.16
N ASP A 364 -0.87 -16.26 -28.06
CA ASP A 364 -1.53 -15.54 -29.16
C ASP A 364 -1.15 -14.04 -29.25
N GLU A 365 -0.80 -13.55 -30.44
CA GLU A 365 -0.26 -12.20 -30.65
C GLU A 365 -1.24 -11.06 -30.33
N VAL A 366 -2.56 -11.27 -30.30
CA VAL A 366 -3.50 -10.22 -29.85
C VAL A 366 -3.42 -9.97 -28.33
N PHE A 367 -2.72 -10.84 -27.60
CA PHE A 367 -2.34 -10.61 -26.19
C PHE A 367 -0.85 -10.28 -26.01
N HIS A 368 -0.05 -10.19 -27.09
CA HIS A 368 1.31 -9.64 -27.03
C HIS A 368 1.27 -8.12 -26.81
N GLY A 369 1.39 -7.73 -25.54
CA GLY A 369 1.15 -6.37 -25.05
C GLY A 369 0.16 -6.30 -23.88
N ALA A 370 -0.54 -7.40 -23.60
CA ALA A 370 -1.38 -7.65 -22.42
C ALA A 370 -0.88 -8.92 -21.69
N GLY A 371 0.42 -8.91 -21.32
CA GLY A 371 1.17 -10.09 -20.93
C GLY A 371 0.55 -10.90 -19.79
N VAL A 372 0.09 -12.12 -20.11
CA VAL A 372 -0.43 -13.15 -19.18
C VAL A 372 -1.53 -12.64 -18.23
N GLY A 373 -2.27 -11.58 -18.62
CA GLY A 373 -3.08 -10.79 -17.68
C GLY A 373 -4.26 -10.09 -18.33
N GLY A 374 -5.19 -10.85 -18.92
CA GLY A 374 -6.44 -10.34 -19.51
C GLY A 374 -7.67 -11.18 -19.15
N MET A 375 -8.24 -10.98 -17.96
CA MET A 375 -9.31 -11.81 -17.40
C MET A 375 -10.29 -11.03 -16.52
N SER A 376 -11.07 -10.15 -17.16
CA SER A 376 -12.20 -9.44 -16.56
C SER A 376 -13.20 -10.36 -15.85
N CYS A 377 -13.78 -9.89 -14.75
CA CYS A 377 -15.02 -10.45 -14.20
C CYS A 377 -16.02 -9.32 -13.95
N VAL A 378 -16.42 -8.73 -15.06
CA VAL A 378 -17.19 -7.48 -15.18
C VAL A 378 -18.01 -7.62 -16.47
N THR A 379 -19.30 -7.26 -16.48
CA THR A 379 -20.09 -7.33 -17.73
C THR A 379 -19.57 -6.33 -18.76
N ALA A 380 -19.26 -6.82 -19.96
CA ALA A 380 -18.45 -6.10 -20.93
C ALA A 380 -19.24 -5.25 -21.93
N ALA A 381 -18.85 -3.97 -22.08
CA ALA A 381 -18.91 -3.17 -23.31
C ALA A 381 -18.18 -1.83 -23.08
N THR A 382 -17.44 -1.23 -24.02
CA THR A 382 -16.76 -1.69 -25.25
C THR A 382 -15.60 -0.70 -25.50
N THR A 383 -14.59 -1.02 -26.32
CA THR A 383 -13.51 -0.08 -26.67
C THR A 383 -13.81 0.65 -27.98
N TRP A 384 -13.81 2.00 -27.98
CA TRP A 384 -13.77 2.79 -29.21
C TRP A 384 -12.31 3.12 -29.57
N ALA A 385 -11.90 2.82 -30.81
CA ALA A 385 -10.53 3.06 -31.27
C ALA A 385 -10.35 4.47 -31.85
N GLY A 386 -9.27 5.17 -31.46
CA GLY A 386 -8.93 6.48 -32.01
C GLY A 386 -7.62 7.06 -31.44
N TYR A 387 -6.55 7.00 -32.24
CA TYR A 387 -5.21 7.56 -32.03
C TYR A 387 -4.29 6.93 -30.96
N GLY A 388 -3.04 6.68 -31.36
CA GLY A 388 -1.85 6.75 -30.48
C GLY A 388 -1.49 5.51 -29.68
N VAL A 389 -0.92 4.47 -30.31
CA VAL A 389 -0.34 3.33 -29.58
C VAL A 389 1.01 3.71 -28.93
N LYS A 390 1.11 3.47 -27.62
CA LYS A 390 2.35 3.12 -26.91
C LYS A 390 2.09 1.92 -25.98
N PRO A 391 3.09 1.09 -25.66
CA PRO A 391 2.91 -0.06 -24.77
C PRO A 391 2.50 0.34 -23.35
N LEU A 392 1.81 -0.57 -22.68
CA LEU A 392 1.47 -0.46 -21.26
C LEU A 392 2.51 -1.22 -20.43
N GLU A 393 3.34 -0.48 -19.69
CA GLU A 393 4.08 -1.01 -18.54
C GLU A 393 3.44 -0.48 -17.25
N VAL A 394 3.69 -1.17 -16.13
CA VAL A 394 3.00 -1.04 -14.83
C VAL A 394 1.54 -1.54 -14.86
N SER A 395 1.32 -2.71 -14.23
CA SER A 395 0.02 -3.39 -14.19
C SER A 395 -0.87 -2.90 -13.04
N ASN A 396 -1.97 -2.21 -13.38
CA ASN A 396 -3.11 -2.00 -12.48
C ASN A 396 -4.21 -2.99 -12.89
N ASP A 397 -4.57 -3.89 -11.97
CA ASP A 397 -5.03 -5.23 -12.36
C ASP A 397 -6.55 -5.39 -12.50
N MET A 398 -7.00 -5.66 -13.73
CA MET A 398 -8.39 -6.01 -14.09
C MET A 398 -8.72 -7.51 -13.91
N ASN A 399 -7.75 -8.36 -13.55
CA ASN A 399 -7.88 -9.83 -13.55
C ASN A 399 -8.58 -10.41 -12.30
N LYS A 400 -9.58 -9.68 -11.76
CA LYS A 400 -10.20 -9.93 -10.45
C LYS A 400 -11.67 -10.33 -10.58
N CYS A 401 -12.01 -11.50 -10.04
CA CYS A 401 -13.35 -12.08 -10.03
C CYS A 401 -14.00 -12.11 -8.64
N TYR A 402 -15.31 -11.86 -8.59
CA TYR A 402 -16.10 -11.70 -7.36
C TYR A 402 -17.27 -12.68 -7.31
N PHE A 403 -17.37 -13.47 -6.24
CA PHE A 403 -18.35 -14.56 -6.12
C PHE A 403 -19.09 -14.48 -4.78
N LEU A 404 -20.41 -14.70 -4.76
CA LEU A 404 -21.16 -14.80 -3.51
C LEU A 404 -21.14 -16.24 -2.98
N VAL A 405 -20.46 -16.48 -1.86
CA VAL A 405 -20.41 -17.79 -1.19
C VAL A 405 -20.76 -17.62 0.28
N ASN A 406 -21.77 -18.36 0.75
CA ASN A 406 -22.25 -18.34 2.15
C ASN A 406 -22.54 -16.93 2.71
N GLY A 407 -23.02 -16.01 1.86
CA GLY A 407 -23.30 -14.62 2.23
C GLY A 407 -22.06 -13.73 2.37
N ARG A 408 -20.90 -14.14 1.83
CA ARG A 408 -19.68 -13.32 1.73
C ARG A 408 -19.26 -13.20 0.26
N ILE A 409 -18.75 -12.04 -0.12
CA ILE A 409 -18.04 -11.88 -1.40
C ILE A 409 -16.66 -12.53 -1.24
N LYS A 410 -16.32 -13.46 -2.12
CA LYS A 410 -14.95 -13.97 -2.33
C LYS A 410 -14.32 -13.24 -3.50
N GLU A 411 -13.02 -13.00 -3.40
CA GLU A 411 -12.19 -12.52 -4.51
C GLU A 411 -11.30 -13.68 -5.00
N VAL A 412 -11.16 -13.82 -6.32
CA VAL A 412 -10.32 -14.81 -6.99
C VAL A 412 -9.64 -14.14 -8.18
N TRP A 413 -8.34 -14.36 -8.35
CA TRP A 413 -7.56 -13.79 -9.45
C TRP A 413 -6.57 -14.83 -9.99
N GLN A 414 -6.13 -14.62 -11.23
CA GLN A 414 -5.15 -15.50 -11.86
C GLN A 414 -3.77 -15.17 -11.31
N ARG A 415 -2.99 -16.20 -10.98
CA ARG A 415 -1.58 -16.03 -10.61
C ARG A 415 -0.71 -16.31 -11.84
N ALA A 416 0.17 -15.36 -12.19
CA ALA A 416 1.22 -15.60 -13.18
C ALA A 416 2.13 -16.76 -12.72
N VAL A 417 2.46 -17.67 -13.64
CA VAL A 417 3.13 -18.93 -13.30
C VAL A 417 4.65 -18.80 -13.48
N ASP A 418 5.36 -18.60 -12.37
CA ASP A 418 6.78 -18.94 -12.29
C ASP A 418 6.95 -20.48 -12.38
N ASN A 419 8.05 -20.92 -13.02
CA ASN A 419 8.24 -22.29 -13.50
C ASN A 419 7.96 -23.42 -12.47
N PRO A 420 7.33 -24.54 -12.89
CA PRO A 420 6.98 -25.64 -12.00
C PRO A 420 8.20 -26.45 -11.52
N LEU A 421 8.18 -26.84 -10.25
CA LEU A 421 9.23 -27.63 -9.59
C LEU A 421 9.17 -29.11 -9.97
N ILE A 422 10.29 -29.66 -10.47
CA ILE A 422 10.50 -31.11 -10.62
C ILE A 422 11.16 -31.67 -9.34
N PRO A 423 10.63 -32.75 -8.73
CA PRO A 423 11.17 -33.28 -7.46
C PRO A 423 12.59 -33.85 -7.59
N GLN A 424 13.39 -33.63 -6.53
CA GLN A 424 14.85 -33.82 -6.51
C GLN A 424 15.36 -35.25 -6.80
N SER A 425 14.53 -36.28 -6.64
CA SER A 425 14.94 -37.69 -6.76
C SER A 425 15.36 -38.10 -8.18
N THR A 426 14.91 -37.39 -9.21
CA THR A 426 15.17 -37.76 -10.61
C THR A 426 16.51 -37.23 -11.14
N MET A 427 16.96 -36.05 -10.71
CA MET A 427 18.19 -35.42 -11.24
C MET A 427 19.48 -36.20 -10.94
N ALA A 428 19.57 -36.82 -9.76
CA ALA A 428 20.78 -37.49 -9.28
C ALA A 428 21.29 -38.61 -10.22
N ARG A 429 20.37 -39.28 -10.95
CA ARG A 429 20.72 -40.36 -11.90
C ARG A 429 21.19 -39.86 -13.26
N ILE A 430 20.84 -38.64 -13.65
CA ILE A 430 21.22 -38.06 -14.96
C ILE A 430 22.59 -37.39 -14.87
N LEU A 431 22.83 -36.61 -13.81
CA LEU A 431 24.12 -35.92 -13.56
C LEU A 431 25.30 -36.89 -13.44
N SER A 432 25.07 -38.11 -12.94
CA SER A 432 26.10 -39.14 -12.76
C SER A 432 26.74 -39.65 -14.06
N ILE A 433 26.13 -39.41 -15.24
CA ILE A 433 26.63 -39.89 -16.54
C ILE A 433 27.32 -38.76 -17.33
N ALA A 434 26.90 -37.50 -17.15
CA ALA A 434 27.45 -36.36 -17.88
C ALA A 434 28.85 -35.92 -17.40
N ALA A 435 29.19 -36.17 -16.13
CA ALA A 435 30.39 -35.63 -15.49
C ALA A 435 31.74 -36.18 -16.00
N ALA A 436 31.74 -37.17 -16.89
CA ALA A 436 32.95 -37.91 -17.29
C ALA A 436 33.59 -37.47 -18.63
N LEU A 437 33.03 -36.48 -19.34
CA LEU A 437 33.32 -36.27 -20.77
C LEU A 437 33.68 -34.84 -21.22
N LEU A 438 33.82 -33.87 -20.29
CA LEU A 438 34.10 -32.47 -20.62
C LEU A 438 35.25 -31.87 -19.78
N LEU A 439 36.42 -32.50 -19.81
CA LEU A 439 37.69 -31.86 -19.42
C LEU A 439 38.35 -31.21 -20.63
N GLY A 440 38.02 -29.94 -20.88
CA GLY A 440 38.64 -29.08 -21.88
C GLY A 440 38.49 -27.61 -21.48
N PRO A 441 39.52 -26.76 -21.63
CA PRO A 441 39.51 -25.40 -21.09
C PRO A 441 38.65 -24.46 -21.94
N ALA A 442 37.45 -24.12 -21.46
CA ALA A 442 36.63 -23.07 -22.04
C ALA A 442 37.07 -21.69 -21.54
N THR A 443 37.37 -20.78 -22.47
CA THR A 443 37.68 -19.37 -22.17
C THR A 443 36.46 -18.63 -21.63
N ALA A 444 36.68 -17.68 -20.72
CA ALA A 444 35.60 -16.98 -20.03
C ALA A 444 34.73 -16.12 -20.97
N LEU A 445 33.42 -16.32 -20.88
CA LEU A 445 32.38 -15.36 -21.29
C LEU A 445 31.44 -15.19 -20.09
N GLY A 446 31.71 -14.17 -19.28
CA GLY A 446 30.95 -13.86 -18.07
C GLY A 446 29.61 -13.18 -18.38
N GLY A 447 28.59 -13.96 -18.70
CA GLY A 447 27.21 -13.48 -18.74
C GLY A 447 26.68 -13.27 -17.31
N LEU A 448 26.34 -12.03 -16.96
CA LEU A 448 25.79 -11.68 -15.65
C LEU A 448 24.35 -12.19 -15.50
N GLY A 449 24.17 -13.30 -14.80
CA GLY A 449 22.91 -13.60 -14.12
C GLY A 449 22.82 -12.77 -12.85
N SER A 450 21.94 -11.78 -12.80
CA SER A 450 21.77 -10.91 -11.62
C SER A 450 21.05 -11.66 -10.50
N SER A 451 21.81 -12.29 -9.60
CA SER A 451 21.29 -12.69 -8.30
C SER A 451 20.77 -11.47 -7.55
N SER A 452 19.55 -11.53 -7.01
CA SER A 452 18.99 -10.46 -6.17
C SER A 452 19.97 -10.07 -5.06
N PRO A 453 20.16 -8.78 -4.75
CA PRO A 453 21.12 -8.37 -3.73
C PRO A 453 20.79 -8.98 -2.37
N THR A 454 21.81 -9.44 -1.64
CA THR A 454 21.62 -10.03 -0.31
C THR A 454 22.60 -9.49 0.72
N ALA A 455 22.14 -9.42 1.97
CA ALA A 455 22.92 -9.00 3.13
C ALA A 455 22.74 -10.03 4.26
N ASN A 456 23.85 -10.55 4.80
CA ASN A 456 23.80 -11.48 5.93
C ASN A 456 23.81 -10.70 7.26
N THR A 457 22.83 -10.94 8.14
CA THR A 457 22.60 -10.13 9.34
C THR A 457 22.25 -10.98 10.55
N THR A 458 22.22 -10.39 11.75
CA THR A 458 21.65 -11.02 12.95
C THR A 458 20.15 -11.27 12.84
N SER A 459 19.47 -10.68 11.85
CA SER A 459 18.07 -10.96 11.48
C SER A 459 17.93 -11.99 10.35
N GLY A 460 19.01 -12.69 10.01
CA GLY A 460 19.06 -13.70 8.95
C GLY A 460 19.64 -13.19 7.64
N LEU A 461 19.49 -13.99 6.57
CA LEU A 461 19.83 -13.58 5.22
C LEU A 461 18.71 -12.69 4.66
N ILE A 462 19.00 -11.42 4.48
CA ILE A 462 18.06 -10.45 3.92
C ILE A 462 18.24 -10.42 2.40
N ILE A 463 17.15 -10.54 1.64
CA ILE A 463 17.11 -10.39 0.18
C ILE A 463 16.41 -9.08 -0.15
N GLY A 464 17.08 -8.18 -0.86
CA GLY A 464 16.53 -6.90 -1.32
C GLY A 464 16.22 -6.90 -2.82
N HIS A 465 15.71 -5.77 -3.31
CA HIS A 465 15.39 -5.56 -4.72
C HIS A 465 15.77 -4.16 -5.20
N ALA A 466 15.69 -3.94 -6.51
CA ALA A 466 15.86 -2.62 -7.11
C ALA A 466 14.71 -1.69 -6.70
N ALA A 467 15.02 -0.46 -6.28
CA ALA A 467 14.02 0.50 -5.80
C ALA A 467 13.14 1.04 -6.96
N PRO A 468 11.80 1.17 -6.78
CA PRO A 468 10.90 1.70 -7.81
C PRO A 468 11.31 3.10 -8.28
N ASN A 469 11.51 3.20 -9.61
CA ASN A 469 11.99 4.38 -10.34
C ASN A 469 13.44 4.81 -10.01
N ARG A 470 14.21 3.99 -9.26
CA ARG A 470 15.65 4.17 -8.94
C ARG A 470 16.37 2.83 -8.91
N SER A 471 16.43 2.14 -10.06
CA SER A 471 16.99 0.78 -10.15
C SER A 471 18.49 0.66 -9.81
N GLU A 472 19.21 1.78 -9.78
CA GLU A 472 20.58 1.93 -9.30
C GLU A 472 20.72 1.82 -7.77
N VAL A 473 19.61 1.97 -7.04
CA VAL A 473 19.50 1.77 -5.59
C VAL A 473 18.87 0.41 -5.31
N THR A 474 19.45 -0.33 -4.38
CA THR A 474 18.80 -1.48 -3.74
C THR A 474 18.03 -0.98 -2.52
N GLU A 475 16.78 -1.40 -2.38
CA GLU A 475 16.02 -1.26 -1.14
C GLU A 475 15.77 -2.61 -0.47
N PHE A 476 15.73 -2.57 0.86
CA PHE A 476 15.47 -3.70 1.75
C PHE A 476 14.47 -3.24 2.81
N LEU A 477 13.22 -3.67 2.70
CA LEU A 477 12.09 -3.20 3.49
C LEU A 477 11.73 -4.18 4.63
N GLY A 478 11.16 -3.67 5.73
CA GLY A 478 10.52 -4.49 6.77
C GLY A 478 11.45 -5.30 7.70
N ILE A 479 12.77 -5.09 7.66
CA ILE A 479 13.75 -5.90 8.41
C ILE A 479 13.55 -5.73 9.93
N ARG A 480 13.21 -6.82 10.63
CA ARG A 480 13.09 -6.84 12.10
C ARG A 480 14.41 -6.50 12.78
N TYR A 481 14.42 -5.56 13.72
CA TYR A 481 15.57 -5.30 14.60
C TYR A 481 15.33 -5.73 16.06
N ALA A 482 14.07 -5.76 16.49
CA ALA A 482 13.66 -6.21 17.81
C ALA A 482 12.51 -7.24 17.73
N GLU A 483 12.35 -8.00 18.80
CA GLU A 483 11.28 -8.97 19.00
C GLU A 483 9.91 -8.27 19.02
N PRO A 484 8.82 -8.93 18.57
CA PRO A 484 7.47 -8.38 18.62
C PRO A 484 7.13 -7.88 20.05
N PRO A 485 6.83 -6.58 20.25
CA PRO A 485 6.59 -6.00 21.59
C PRO A 485 5.16 -6.28 22.09
N VAL A 486 4.74 -7.55 22.03
CA VAL A 486 3.40 -8.04 22.37
C VAL A 486 3.41 -8.82 23.69
N GLY A 487 2.25 -8.97 24.34
CA GLY A 487 2.12 -9.72 25.59
C GLY A 487 3.02 -9.16 26.69
N ASP A 488 3.93 -9.98 27.22
CA ASP A 488 4.88 -9.57 28.26
C ASP A 488 5.90 -8.52 27.78
N LEU A 489 6.14 -8.43 26.46
CA LEU A 489 6.98 -7.38 25.87
C LEU A 489 6.20 -6.07 25.60
N ARG A 490 4.87 -6.06 25.75
CA ARG A 490 4.09 -4.81 25.68
C ARG A 490 4.52 -3.88 26.82
N PHE A 491 4.78 -2.63 26.45
CA PHE A 491 5.37 -1.57 27.30
C PHE A 491 6.77 -1.86 27.87
N ALA A 492 7.38 -3.02 27.59
CA ALA A 492 8.73 -3.33 28.04
C ALA A 492 9.79 -2.66 27.13
N PRO A 493 11.04 -2.49 27.58
CA PRO A 493 12.18 -2.26 26.68
C PRO A 493 12.19 -3.28 25.52
N PRO A 494 12.58 -2.89 24.31
CA PRO A 494 12.72 -3.82 23.20
C PRO A 494 13.75 -4.90 23.53
N LYS A 495 13.42 -6.14 23.19
CA LYS A 495 14.37 -7.26 23.22
C LYS A 495 14.97 -7.40 21.83
N ARG A 496 16.31 -7.39 21.73
CA ARG A 496 17.03 -7.60 20.46
C ARG A 496 16.53 -8.86 19.74
N TYR A 497 16.19 -8.73 18.47
CA TYR A 497 15.92 -9.88 17.60
C TYR A 497 17.23 -10.53 17.17
N ASN A 498 17.29 -11.85 17.28
CA ASN A 498 18.31 -12.68 16.62
C ASN A 498 17.58 -13.82 15.93
N ALA A 499 17.69 -13.90 14.61
CA ALA A 499 16.96 -14.88 13.83
C ALA A 499 17.50 -16.32 14.04
N PRO A 500 16.65 -17.34 13.96
CA PRO A 500 17.10 -18.73 13.89
C PRO A 500 18.12 -18.97 12.76
N PRO A 501 19.10 -19.88 12.95
CA PRO A 501 20.04 -20.24 11.89
C PRO A 501 19.32 -20.72 10.62
N GLY A 502 19.65 -20.08 9.48
CA GLY A 502 19.01 -20.38 8.19
C GLY A 502 17.73 -19.60 7.90
N THR A 503 17.28 -18.69 8.76
CA THR A 503 16.22 -17.73 8.41
C THR A 503 16.63 -16.87 7.22
N VAL A 504 15.75 -16.81 6.22
CA VAL A 504 15.82 -15.93 5.06
C VAL A 504 14.62 -14.98 5.12
N HIS A 505 14.84 -13.69 4.87
CA HIS A 505 13.81 -12.67 4.83
C HIS A 505 13.80 -12.01 3.46
N ASN A 506 12.68 -12.13 2.74
CA ASN A 506 12.45 -11.33 1.54
C ASN A 506 12.01 -9.92 1.98
N ALA A 507 12.88 -8.94 1.78
CA ALA A 507 12.72 -7.56 2.21
C ALA A 507 12.16 -6.70 1.06
N SER A 508 11.11 -7.20 0.41
CA SER A 508 10.40 -6.52 -0.70
C SER A 508 9.10 -5.83 -0.29
N ASP A 509 8.66 -6.05 0.95
CA ASP A 509 7.42 -5.51 1.49
C ASP A 509 7.72 -4.72 2.76
N TRP A 510 7.02 -3.60 2.95
CA TRP A 510 7.09 -2.85 4.20
C TRP A 510 6.45 -3.64 5.35
N ALA A 511 7.06 -3.58 6.53
CA ALA A 511 6.44 -4.09 7.75
C ALA A 511 5.47 -3.06 8.35
N ALA A 512 4.38 -3.54 8.96
CA ALA A 512 3.27 -2.74 9.46
C ALA A 512 3.70 -1.56 10.36
N ASP A 513 3.00 -0.43 10.23
CA ASP A 513 3.18 0.75 11.07
C ASP A 513 2.91 0.42 12.56
N CYS A 514 3.64 1.03 13.49
CA CYS A 514 3.33 0.87 14.91
C CYS A 514 1.95 1.48 15.27
N LEU A 515 1.16 0.79 16.11
CA LEU A 515 -0.17 1.25 16.54
C LEU A 515 -0.16 2.67 17.11
N SER A 516 -1.12 3.47 16.65
CA SER A 516 -1.13 4.93 16.81
C SER A 516 -2.56 5.48 16.82
N ASN A 517 -2.85 6.50 17.63
CA ASN A 517 -4.08 7.28 17.48
C ASN A 517 -3.86 8.33 16.39
N LYS A 518 -4.13 7.95 15.13
CA LYS A 518 -4.03 8.90 14.00
C LYS A 518 -4.95 10.10 14.25
N PRO A 519 -4.53 11.34 13.93
CA PRO A 519 -5.39 12.51 14.05
C PRO A 519 -6.61 12.36 13.11
N PRO A 520 -7.72 13.08 13.35
CA PRO A 520 -8.79 13.17 12.36
C PRO A 520 -8.29 13.86 11.08
N VAL A 521 -8.92 13.54 9.94
CA VAL A 521 -8.72 14.28 8.69
C VAL A 521 -9.15 15.74 8.89
N SER A 522 -8.34 16.70 8.42
CA SER A 522 -8.62 18.12 8.57
C SER A 522 -9.88 18.52 7.78
N PRO A 523 -10.88 19.17 8.41
CA PRO A 523 -12.09 19.65 7.72
C PRO A 523 -11.86 21.00 7.01
N PHE A 524 -10.60 21.36 6.72
CA PHE A 524 -10.23 22.64 6.12
C PHE A 524 -10.55 22.63 4.61
N PRO A 525 -11.38 23.57 4.09
CA PRO A 525 -11.84 23.52 2.71
C PRO A 525 -10.90 24.21 1.70
N ASN A 526 -9.93 25.01 2.17
CA ASN A 526 -9.16 25.95 1.34
C ASN A 526 -7.69 25.53 1.18
N PHE A 527 -7.41 24.23 1.01
CA PHE A 527 -6.07 23.76 0.63
C PHE A 527 -5.65 24.34 -0.73
N SER A 528 -4.34 24.45 -0.99
CA SER A 528 -3.84 24.80 -2.33
C SER A 528 -4.12 23.68 -3.32
N GLU A 529 -4.68 24.02 -4.47
CA GLU A 529 -4.80 23.11 -5.61
C GLU A 529 -3.46 23.02 -6.37
N PRO A 530 -3.10 21.85 -6.95
CA PRO A 530 -3.84 20.58 -6.95
C PRO A 530 -3.46 19.63 -5.79
N SER A 531 -2.47 19.98 -4.97
CA SER A 531 -1.70 19.02 -4.15
C SER A 531 -1.74 19.27 -2.64
N GLY A 532 -2.10 20.46 -2.16
CA GLY A 532 -1.95 20.85 -0.74
C GLY A 532 -2.69 19.93 0.24
N PHE A 533 -3.86 19.41 -0.14
CA PHE A 533 -4.55 18.38 0.64
C PHE A 533 -3.80 17.04 0.64
N ARG A 534 -3.22 16.60 -0.49
CA ARG A 534 -2.43 15.37 -0.57
C ARG A 534 -1.19 15.46 0.30
N VAL A 535 -0.44 16.56 0.18
CA VAL A 535 0.78 16.83 0.97
C VAL A 535 0.45 16.76 2.47
N TRP A 536 -0.63 17.43 2.90
CA TRP A 536 -1.15 17.34 4.27
C TRP A 536 -1.51 15.90 4.69
N ASN A 537 -2.26 15.20 3.85
CA ASN A 537 -2.76 13.84 4.12
C ASN A 537 -1.60 12.83 4.24
N MET A 538 -0.54 12.98 3.44
CA MET A 538 0.68 12.15 3.49
C MET A 538 1.54 12.45 4.74
N PHE A 539 1.69 13.72 5.13
CA PHE A 539 2.43 14.09 6.35
C PHE A 539 1.71 13.67 7.63
N ALA A 540 0.37 13.72 7.63
CA ALA A 540 -0.47 13.23 8.72
C ALA A 540 -0.61 11.68 8.77
N ALA A 541 0.12 10.95 7.91
CA ALA A 541 0.08 9.48 7.76
C ALA A 541 -1.33 8.89 7.55
N GLN A 542 -2.19 9.61 6.83
CA GLN A 542 -3.54 9.18 6.43
C GLN A 542 -3.46 8.33 5.14
N THR A 543 -2.50 7.41 5.12
CA THR A 543 -2.06 6.58 3.98
C THR A 543 -2.81 5.23 3.86
N GLY A 544 -3.62 4.87 4.86
CA GLY A 544 -4.33 3.58 4.92
C GLY A 544 -3.49 2.37 5.36
N ASN A 545 -2.16 2.54 5.54
CA ASN A 545 -1.20 1.47 5.86
C ASN A 545 -1.68 0.49 6.95
N PRO A 546 -1.39 -0.83 6.81
CA PRO A 546 -1.55 -1.80 7.89
C PRO A 546 -0.77 -1.37 9.14
N SER A 547 -1.38 -1.51 10.32
CA SER A 547 -0.74 -1.20 11.61
C SER A 547 -0.82 -2.36 12.59
N SER A 548 0.21 -2.50 13.44
CA SER A 548 0.41 -3.63 14.34
C SER A 548 1.18 -3.22 15.60
N GLU A 549 1.06 -4.01 16.67
CA GLU A 549 2.05 -3.97 17.75
C GLU A 549 3.38 -4.59 17.29
N ASP A 550 3.30 -5.61 16.43
CA ASP A 550 4.44 -6.27 15.81
C ASP A 550 4.98 -5.42 14.65
N CYS A 551 5.67 -4.33 15.00
CA CYS A 551 6.12 -3.28 14.08
C CYS A 551 7.63 -2.98 14.14
N LEU A 552 8.40 -3.52 15.11
CA LEU A 552 9.81 -3.12 15.36
C LEU A 552 10.77 -3.60 14.27
N SER A 553 10.80 -2.80 13.21
CA SER A 553 11.39 -3.07 11.90
C SER A 553 12.07 -1.82 11.35
N LEU A 554 12.94 -1.99 10.37
CA LEU A 554 13.61 -0.90 9.67
C LEU A 554 13.75 -1.21 8.18
N ASN A 555 13.88 -0.14 7.40
CA ASN A 555 14.04 -0.19 5.95
C ASN A 555 15.38 0.44 5.58
N ILE A 556 16.05 -0.05 4.54
CA ILE A 556 17.40 0.38 4.13
C ILE A 556 17.43 0.65 2.63
N TRP A 557 17.97 1.80 2.23
CA TRP A 557 18.32 2.15 0.85
C TRP A 557 19.83 2.26 0.69
N THR A 558 20.38 1.62 -0.33
CA THR A 558 21.79 1.76 -0.68
C THR A 558 22.05 1.47 -2.16
N LYS A 559 22.85 2.31 -2.82
CA LYS A 559 23.57 1.92 -4.04
C LYS A 559 24.57 0.81 -3.71
N THR A 560 24.69 -0.22 -4.56
CA THR A 560 25.79 -1.23 -4.50
C THR A 560 26.03 -1.81 -3.08
N PRO A 561 25.14 -2.67 -2.56
CA PRO A 561 25.32 -3.33 -1.26
C PRO A 561 26.53 -4.28 -1.29
N ASN A 562 27.69 -3.76 -0.88
CA ASN A 562 28.96 -4.47 -0.86
C ASN A 562 29.75 -4.05 0.40
N ASN A 563 30.12 -5.03 1.23
CA ASN A 563 30.76 -4.80 2.53
C ASN A 563 32.13 -4.11 2.50
N THR A 564 32.76 -3.97 1.34
CA THR A 564 34.00 -3.17 1.20
C THR A 564 33.75 -1.67 0.99
N ALA A 565 32.52 -1.23 0.73
CA ALA A 565 32.23 0.13 0.29
C ALA A 565 32.32 1.19 1.40
N LYS A 566 32.04 0.83 2.66
CA LYS A 566 32.13 1.70 3.85
C LYS A 566 31.45 3.07 3.68
N LYS A 567 30.21 3.08 3.24
CA LYS A 567 29.42 4.28 2.98
C LYS A 567 28.94 4.96 4.27
N PRO A 568 28.78 6.30 4.30
CA PRO A 568 28.12 6.98 5.41
C PRO A 568 26.72 6.42 5.65
N VAL A 569 26.26 6.42 6.90
CA VAL A 569 24.97 5.84 7.28
C VAL A 569 24.10 6.89 7.96
N LEU A 570 22.95 7.20 7.36
CA LEU A 570 21.96 8.15 7.87
C LEU A 570 20.75 7.39 8.41
N VAL A 571 20.48 7.50 9.71
CA VAL A 571 19.39 6.76 10.40
C VAL A 571 18.29 7.73 10.84
N TRP A 572 17.12 7.62 10.22
CA TRP A 572 16.00 8.56 10.35
C TRP A 572 15.02 8.20 11.47
N PHE A 573 14.84 9.13 12.41
CA PHE A 573 13.76 9.09 13.40
C PHE A 573 12.64 10.00 12.93
N HIS A 574 11.48 9.42 12.59
CA HIS A 574 10.36 10.17 12.02
C HIS A 574 9.71 11.13 13.03
N GLY A 575 8.95 12.09 12.52
CA GLY A 575 8.26 13.09 13.34
C GLY A 575 6.91 12.63 13.89
N GLY A 576 5.96 13.56 13.97
CA GLY A 576 4.57 13.19 14.27
C GLY A 576 4.20 13.11 15.75
N ARG A 577 4.79 13.96 16.61
CA ARG A 577 4.41 14.14 18.03
C ARG A 577 4.42 12.87 18.90
N PHE A 578 5.18 11.83 18.52
CA PHE A 578 5.13 10.48 19.11
C PHE A 578 3.75 9.79 19.02
N GLN A 579 2.87 10.23 18.11
CA GLN A 579 1.48 9.77 17.95
C GLN A 579 1.09 9.42 16.52
N ILE A 580 1.90 9.77 15.51
CA ILE A 580 1.65 9.53 14.09
C ILE A 580 2.72 8.54 13.57
N PRO A 581 2.33 7.48 12.83
CA PRO A 581 3.27 6.48 12.33
C PRO A 581 4.04 6.98 11.10
N GLY A 582 5.19 6.36 10.87
CA GLY A 582 6.21 6.95 10.01
C GLY A 582 6.59 6.18 8.74
N PRO A 583 7.33 5.06 8.83
CA PRO A 583 8.33 4.69 7.82
C PRO A 583 7.85 4.62 6.38
N HIS A 584 6.60 4.20 6.15
CA HIS A 584 5.93 4.16 4.85
C HIS A 584 5.68 5.53 4.18
N SER A 585 5.84 6.66 4.89
CA SER A 585 5.47 7.98 4.37
C SER A 585 6.37 8.39 3.20
N PRO A 586 5.80 8.90 2.08
CA PRO A 586 6.59 9.30 0.91
C PRO A 586 7.56 10.45 1.21
N PHE A 587 7.38 11.18 2.32
CA PHE A 587 8.26 12.26 2.76
C PHE A 587 9.73 11.82 2.98
N TYR A 588 9.98 10.54 3.29
CA TYR A 588 11.32 10.06 3.63
C TYR A 588 11.61 8.65 3.09
N ASN A 589 11.21 8.40 1.85
CA ASN A 589 11.75 7.28 1.09
C ASN A 589 13.23 7.56 0.77
N GLY A 590 14.14 6.74 1.30
CA GLY A 590 15.59 6.98 1.21
C GLY A 590 16.21 6.83 -0.18
N LYS A 591 15.43 6.43 -1.20
CA LYS A 591 15.98 6.11 -2.54
C LYS A 591 16.63 7.31 -3.23
N TYR A 592 16.08 8.52 -3.16
CA TYR A 592 16.65 9.66 -3.89
C TYR A 592 17.92 10.19 -3.22
N LEU A 593 17.94 10.35 -1.89
CA LEU A 593 19.15 10.72 -1.13
C LEU A 593 20.28 9.69 -1.31
N SER A 594 19.97 8.38 -1.27
CA SER A 594 20.96 7.33 -1.58
C SER A 594 21.43 7.38 -3.05
N ALA A 595 20.52 7.67 -3.99
CA ALA A 595 20.82 7.80 -5.42
C ALA A 595 21.68 9.03 -5.73
N ALA A 596 21.48 10.17 -5.07
CA ALA A 596 22.30 11.35 -5.23
C ALA A 596 23.70 11.14 -4.63
N GLU A 597 23.76 10.78 -3.35
CA GLU A 597 24.94 11.06 -2.52
C GLU A 597 25.82 9.84 -2.17
N ASP A 598 25.43 8.64 -2.63
CA ASP A 598 26.09 7.35 -2.35
C ASP A 598 26.17 7.00 -0.85
N VAL A 599 25.15 7.40 -0.09
CA VAL A 599 24.97 7.09 1.33
C VAL A 599 24.03 5.89 1.55
N VAL A 600 24.13 5.24 2.70
CA VAL A 600 23.09 4.31 3.20
C VAL A 600 22.07 5.13 3.98
N VAL A 601 20.79 4.98 3.66
CA VAL A 601 19.68 5.61 4.40
C VAL A 601 18.88 4.51 5.11
N VAL A 602 18.53 4.71 6.38
CA VAL A 602 17.80 3.73 7.20
C VAL A 602 16.59 4.39 7.87
N THR A 603 15.38 3.80 7.76
CA THR A 603 14.17 4.29 8.44
C THR A 603 13.58 3.23 9.39
N PRO A 604 13.85 3.30 10.71
CA PRO A 604 13.16 2.47 11.71
C PRO A 604 11.72 2.91 12.01
N ASN A 605 10.84 1.92 12.18
CA ASN A 605 9.62 1.99 12.99
C ASN A 605 10.00 2.04 14.48
N TYR A 606 9.23 2.74 15.31
CA TYR A 606 9.34 2.71 16.77
C TYR A 606 7.95 2.88 17.42
N ARG A 607 7.75 2.40 18.65
CA ARG A 607 6.41 2.40 19.28
C ARG A 607 5.88 3.82 19.57
N LEU A 608 4.57 3.99 19.45
CA LEU A 608 3.90 5.29 19.54
C LEU A 608 2.84 5.30 20.64
N GLY A 609 2.45 6.51 21.04
CA GLY A 609 1.45 6.77 22.07
C GLY A 609 1.65 5.91 23.32
N ILE A 610 0.57 5.30 23.81
CA ILE A 610 0.59 4.44 25.00
C ILE A 610 1.49 3.19 24.84
N PHE A 611 1.75 2.71 23.63
CA PHE A 611 2.64 1.55 23.42
C PHE A 611 4.12 1.93 23.59
N GLY A 612 4.50 3.16 23.22
CA GLY A 612 5.86 3.69 23.36
C GLY A 612 6.13 4.43 24.68
N PHE A 613 5.10 5.03 25.26
CA PHE A 613 5.16 5.95 26.39
C PHE A 613 4.02 5.69 27.38
N SER A 614 3.92 4.45 27.86
CA SER A 614 2.74 3.96 28.60
C SER A 614 2.47 4.69 29.91
N GLY A 615 3.51 5.08 30.66
CA GLY A 615 3.38 5.48 32.07
C GLY A 615 3.20 4.31 33.02
N ALA A 616 3.29 3.06 32.54
CA ALA A 616 2.99 1.86 33.31
C ALA A 616 3.84 1.76 34.59
N PRO A 617 3.23 1.60 35.78
CA PRO A 617 3.95 1.49 37.04
C PRO A 617 4.80 0.22 37.09
N GLY A 618 5.93 0.27 37.81
CA GLY A 618 6.85 -0.87 37.95
C GLY A 618 7.68 -1.22 36.70
N LEU A 619 7.39 -0.64 35.53
CA LEU A 619 8.16 -0.85 34.30
C LEU A 619 9.18 0.28 34.04
N ALA A 620 10.22 -0.05 33.28
CA ALA A 620 11.11 0.93 32.68
C ALA A 620 10.33 1.81 31.67
N GLN A 621 10.56 3.12 31.68
CA GLN A 621 9.81 4.08 30.87
C GLN A 621 10.47 4.30 29.51
N ASN A 622 9.82 5.13 28.67
CA ASN A 622 10.33 5.60 27.37
C ASN A 622 10.72 4.44 26.43
N ALA A 623 9.85 3.43 26.34
CA ALA A 623 10.05 2.25 25.51
C ALA A 623 10.38 2.60 24.05
N ALA A 624 9.76 3.65 23.50
CA ALA A 624 10.06 4.20 22.17
C ALA A 624 11.48 4.81 22.02
N LEU A 625 12.03 5.44 23.06
CA LEU A 625 13.41 5.92 23.01
C LEU A 625 14.41 4.75 23.08
N ARG A 626 14.03 3.67 23.76
CA ARG A 626 14.77 2.40 23.76
C ARG A 626 14.65 1.68 22.41
N ASP A 627 13.53 1.81 21.71
CA ASP A 627 13.33 1.32 20.33
C ASP A 627 14.32 2.00 19.36
N HIS A 628 14.46 3.34 19.42
CA HIS A 628 15.49 4.07 18.67
C HIS A 628 16.91 3.52 18.95
N ARG A 629 17.29 3.36 20.22
CA ARG A 629 18.59 2.79 20.60
C ARG A 629 18.77 1.37 20.07
N SER A 630 17.76 0.52 20.18
CA SER A 630 17.81 -0.86 19.67
C SER A 630 17.91 -0.92 18.14
N ALA A 631 17.34 0.04 17.41
CA ALA A 631 17.52 0.16 15.96
C ALA A 631 18.96 0.58 15.62
N VAL A 632 19.52 1.58 16.30
CA VAL A 632 20.91 2.03 16.07
C VAL A 632 21.93 0.95 16.44
N GLU A 633 21.71 0.18 17.51
CA GLU A 633 22.54 -0.99 17.84
C GLU A 633 22.47 -2.08 16.78
N TRP A 634 21.30 -2.31 16.19
CA TRP A 634 21.17 -3.23 15.06
C TRP A 634 21.92 -2.71 13.83
N VAL A 635 21.81 -1.41 13.52
CA VAL A 635 22.52 -0.77 12.40
C VAL A 635 24.03 -0.89 12.60
N ARG A 636 24.57 -0.54 13.77
CA ARG A 636 25.99 -0.71 14.12
C ARG A 636 26.49 -2.13 13.88
N ASP A 637 25.68 -3.13 14.24
CA ASP A 637 26.08 -4.54 14.15
C ASP A 637 25.91 -5.15 12.74
N ASN A 638 25.10 -4.54 11.85
CA ASN A 638 24.70 -5.15 10.58
C ASN A 638 24.92 -4.31 9.32
N VAL A 639 25.06 -2.97 9.41
CA VAL A 639 25.06 -2.09 8.23
C VAL A 639 26.25 -2.32 7.29
N ALA A 640 27.34 -2.89 7.80
CA ALA A 640 28.46 -3.37 6.99
C ALA A 640 28.04 -4.38 5.91
N SER A 641 27.05 -5.24 6.17
CA SER A 641 26.51 -6.18 5.17
C SER A 641 25.72 -5.50 4.05
N PHE A 642 25.31 -4.24 4.25
CA PHE A 642 24.68 -3.38 3.25
C PHE A 642 25.69 -2.38 2.64
N GLY A 643 26.98 -2.50 2.98
CA GLY A 643 28.06 -1.64 2.51
C GLY A 643 28.21 -0.31 3.25
N GLY A 644 27.47 -0.09 4.34
CA GLY A 644 27.67 1.06 5.23
C GLY A 644 28.88 0.92 6.16
N ASP A 645 29.27 2.03 6.76
CA ASP A 645 30.35 2.13 7.73
C ASP A 645 29.78 2.27 9.15
N PRO A 646 29.88 1.26 10.02
CA PRO A 646 29.34 1.34 11.38
C PRO A 646 30.10 2.34 12.27
N SER A 647 31.23 2.91 11.81
CA SER A 647 31.90 4.02 12.50
C SER A 647 31.42 5.41 12.04
N ARG A 648 30.61 5.50 10.98
CA ARG A 648 30.08 6.75 10.41
C ARG A 648 28.55 6.71 10.31
N ILE A 649 27.93 6.41 11.44
CA ILE A 649 26.48 6.48 11.65
C ILE A 649 26.11 7.88 12.15
N THR A 650 25.25 8.58 11.43
CA THR A 650 24.61 9.83 11.86
C THR A 650 23.13 9.57 12.06
N ILE A 651 22.61 9.85 13.26
CA ILE A 651 21.16 9.83 13.51
C ILE A 651 20.57 11.20 13.17
N PHE A 652 19.45 11.20 12.47
CA PHE A 652 18.73 12.42 12.09
C PHE A 652 17.23 12.27 12.29
N GLY A 653 16.51 13.35 12.56
CA GLY A 653 15.07 13.26 12.75
C GLY A 653 14.37 14.62 12.81
N GLN A 654 13.06 14.61 12.59
CA GLN A 654 12.21 15.81 12.56
C GLN A 654 11.21 15.84 13.71
N SER A 655 10.93 17.02 14.29
CA SER A 655 9.93 17.22 15.34
C SER A 655 10.18 16.31 16.56
N ALA A 656 9.26 15.39 16.85
CA ALA A 656 9.43 14.33 17.85
C ALA A 656 10.70 13.48 17.63
N GLY A 657 11.04 13.17 16.38
CA GLY A 657 12.27 12.48 16.01
C GLY A 657 13.53 13.33 16.21
N GLY A 658 13.47 14.63 15.93
CA GLY A 658 14.56 15.57 16.20
C GLY A 658 14.81 15.74 17.70
N ALA A 659 13.73 15.81 18.50
CA ALA A 659 13.81 15.74 19.94
C ALA A 659 14.33 14.38 20.44
N ALA A 660 14.01 13.27 19.76
CA ALA A 660 14.56 11.95 20.08
C ALA A 660 16.07 11.84 19.79
N VAL A 661 16.57 12.44 18.70
CA VAL A 661 18.02 12.59 18.42
C VAL A 661 18.71 13.38 19.54
N ASP A 662 18.10 14.46 20.00
CA ASP A 662 18.68 15.29 21.07
C ASP A 662 18.62 14.58 22.43
N TYR A 663 17.49 13.96 22.80
CA TYR A 663 17.36 13.09 23.98
C TYR A 663 18.40 11.96 23.98
N PHE A 664 18.64 11.33 22.83
CA PHE A 664 19.64 10.28 22.66
C PHE A 664 21.04 10.79 23.10
N SER A 665 21.40 12.03 22.76
CA SER A 665 22.68 12.64 23.14
C SER A 665 22.88 12.78 24.66
N PHE A 666 21.80 13.00 25.43
CA PHE A 666 21.88 13.07 26.89
C PHE A 666 21.83 11.67 27.53
N ALA A 667 20.98 10.78 27.02
CA ALA A 667 20.76 9.44 27.55
C ALA A 667 22.00 8.53 27.39
N TRP A 668 22.62 8.53 26.21
CA TRP A 668 23.78 7.68 25.88
C TRP A 668 25.08 8.48 25.78
N LYS A 669 25.26 9.49 26.66
CA LYS A 669 26.36 10.46 26.60
C LYS A 669 27.78 9.86 26.59
N ASP A 670 27.97 8.70 27.22
CA ASP A 670 29.27 8.03 27.36
C ASP A 670 29.47 6.86 26.37
N ASP A 671 28.42 6.45 25.67
CA ASP A 671 28.43 5.41 24.61
C ASP A 671 27.43 5.77 23.51
N PRO A 672 27.68 6.83 22.71
CA PRO A 672 26.68 7.31 21.75
C PRO A 672 26.49 6.36 20.55
N ILE A 673 27.44 5.46 20.25
CA ILE A 673 27.42 4.55 19.08
C ILE A 673 27.11 5.21 17.70
N VAL A 674 27.20 6.53 17.63
CA VAL A 674 26.99 7.38 16.45
C VAL A 674 28.07 8.47 16.39
N ALA A 675 28.40 8.92 15.19
CA ALA A 675 29.43 9.92 14.92
C ALA A 675 28.88 11.34 14.75
N GLY A 676 27.58 11.49 14.46
CA GLY A 676 26.93 12.80 14.28
C GLY A 676 25.44 12.78 14.62
N LEU A 677 24.92 13.97 14.89
CA LEU A 677 23.51 14.25 15.22
C LEU A 677 22.93 15.24 14.21
N ILE A 678 21.68 15.06 13.78
CA ILE A 678 20.92 16.10 13.08
C ILE A 678 19.48 16.24 13.61
N SER A 679 19.07 17.45 13.97
CA SER A 679 17.70 17.71 14.46
C SER A 679 16.98 18.77 13.61
N HIS A 680 15.87 18.39 12.98
CA HIS A 680 14.95 19.29 12.29
C HIS A 680 13.77 19.65 13.20
N SER A 681 13.50 20.94 13.45
CA SER A 681 12.30 21.45 14.14
C SER A 681 11.96 20.74 15.46
N GLY A 682 12.96 20.36 16.27
CA GLY A 682 12.73 19.69 17.55
C GLY A 682 14.00 19.34 18.30
N THR A 683 14.02 19.61 19.61
CA THR A 683 15.13 19.34 20.53
C THR A 683 14.59 18.85 21.89
N SER A 684 15.47 18.48 22.83
CA SER A 684 15.09 18.13 24.20
C SER A 684 14.55 19.31 25.02
N LEU A 685 14.55 20.53 24.45
CA LEU A 685 13.98 21.74 25.02
C LEU A 685 12.66 22.15 24.34
N SER A 686 12.27 21.55 23.20
CA SER A 686 11.08 21.91 22.40
C SER A 686 9.73 21.41 22.95
N PHE A 687 9.77 20.47 23.89
CA PHE A 687 8.58 19.79 24.43
C PHE A 687 8.75 19.60 25.94
N ASN A 688 7.64 19.60 26.68
CA ASN A 688 7.67 19.30 28.11
C ASN A 688 7.53 17.79 28.28
N PRO A 689 8.50 17.07 28.88
CA PRO A 689 8.30 15.68 29.20
C PRO A 689 7.26 15.51 30.31
N ASN A 690 6.48 14.44 30.25
CA ASN A 690 5.52 14.07 31.29
C ASN A 690 6.24 13.85 32.62
N THR A 691 5.67 14.31 33.73
CA THR A 691 6.14 13.87 35.05
C THR A 691 5.78 12.41 35.26
N ARG A 692 6.62 11.65 35.98
CA ARG A 692 6.38 10.21 36.23
C ARG A 692 5.00 9.95 36.86
N ALA A 693 4.55 10.82 37.76
CA ALA A 693 3.24 10.74 38.40
C ALA A 693 2.08 11.01 37.43
N TYR A 694 2.19 12.00 36.54
CA TYR A 694 1.14 12.26 35.54
C TYR A 694 1.08 11.12 34.50
N ALA A 695 2.23 10.61 34.04
CA ALA A 695 2.32 9.44 33.17
C ALA A 695 1.62 8.21 33.81
N GLN A 696 1.85 7.96 35.10
CA GLN A 696 1.13 6.92 35.84
C GLN A 696 -0.38 7.19 35.91
N SER A 697 -0.82 8.43 36.13
CA SER A 697 -2.26 8.73 36.16
C SER A 697 -2.96 8.50 34.80
N ILE A 698 -2.31 8.81 33.67
CA ILE A 698 -2.90 8.56 32.34
C ILE A 698 -2.88 7.07 31.99
N PHE A 699 -1.93 6.28 32.50
CA PHE A 699 -1.98 4.83 32.44
C PHE A 699 -3.19 4.28 33.21
N PHE A 700 -3.39 4.73 34.46
CA PHE A 700 -4.51 4.28 35.29
C PHE A 700 -5.88 4.69 34.74
N ASN A 701 -5.99 5.88 34.11
CA ASN A 701 -7.20 6.27 33.39
C ASN A 701 -7.55 5.27 32.27
N VAL A 702 -6.55 4.70 31.58
CA VAL A 702 -6.76 3.66 30.57
C VAL A 702 -7.06 2.30 31.19
N SER A 703 -6.35 1.89 32.25
CA SER A 703 -6.61 0.60 32.90
C SER A 703 -8.01 0.54 33.50
N GLN A 704 -8.49 1.61 34.15
CA GLN A 704 -9.86 1.73 34.65
C GLN A 704 -10.87 1.70 33.50
N ALA A 705 -10.63 2.44 32.42
CA ALA A 705 -11.52 2.49 31.26
C ALA A 705 -11.67 1.14 30.50
N ILE A 706 -10.77 0.17 30.73
CA ILE A 706 -10.86 -1.19 30.18
C ILE A 706 -11.14 -2.27 31.24
N GLY A 707 -11.41 -1.89 32.49
CA GLY A 707 -11.78 -2.82 33.57
C GLY A 707 -10.62 -3.53 34.28
N CYS A 708 -9.39 -3.03 34.14
CA CYS A 708 -8.17 -3.63 34.71
C CYS A 708 -7.75 -3.08 36.09
N GLY A 709 -8.61 -2.30 36.76
CA GLY A 709 -8.31 -1.62 38.02
C GLY A 709 -7.58 -0.28 37.85
N GLY A 710 -7.27 0.39 38.95
CA GLY A 710 -6.67 1.71 39.02
C GLY A 710 -5.47 1.82 39.98
N PRO A 711 -5.29 2.98 40.65
CA PRO A 711 -4.10 3.28 41.47
C PRO A 711 -4.13 2.71 42.89
N ASP A 712 -5.28 2.20 43.35
CA ASP A 712 -5.45 1.67 44.72
C ASP A 712 -5.20 0.14 44.78
N GLU A 713 -5.11 -0.52 43.62
CA GLU A 713 -4.86 -1.95 43.46
C GLU A 713 -3.36 -2.27 43.22
N ASP A 714 -3.01 -3.56 43.24
CA ASP A 714 -1.63 -3.99 42.95
C ASP A 714 -1.22 -3.64 41.51
N ALA A 715 -0.24 -2.74 41.40
CA ALA A 715 0.29 -2.23 40.15
C ALA A 715 0.77 -3.33 39.18
N ALA A 716 1.33 -4.44 39.68
CA ALA A 716 1.77 -5.55 38.83
C ALA A 716 0.57 -6.29 38.21
N SER A 717 -0.47 -6.54 39.00
CA SER A 717 -1.74 -7.13 38.53
C SER A 717 -2.46 -6.23 37.53
N VAL A 718 -2.53 -4.92 37.77
CA VAL A 718 -3.11 -3.93 36.84
C VAL A 718 -2.35 -3.95 35.50
N VAL A 719 -1.02 -3.85 35.53
CA VAL A 719 -0.18 -3.87 34.31
C VAL A 719 -0.32 -5.19 33.55
N ASN A 720 -0.37 -6.33 34.24
CA ASN A 720 -0.56 -7.63 33.60
C ASN A 720 -1.96 -7.77 32.95
N CYS A 721 -3.01 -7.20 33.55
CA CYS A 721 -4.33 -7.13 32.90
C CYS A 721 -4.29 -6.28 31.62
N VAL A 722 -3.67 -5.08 31.66
CA VAL A 722 -3.52 -4.23 30.45
C VAL A 722 -2.65 -4.90 29.38
N ARG A 723 -1.70 -5.78 29.75
CA ARG A 723 -0.94 -6.62 28.81
C ARG A 723 -1.75 -7.73 28.15
N GLN A 724 -2.81 -8.21 28.80
CA GLN A 724 -3.69 -9.25 28.25
C GLN A 724 -4.87 -8.68 27.43
N ALA A 725 -5.22 -7.40 27.64
CA ALA A 725 -6.26 -6.72 26.88
C ALA A 725 -5.94 -6.60 25.38
N ASN A 726 -6.99 -6.47 24.54
CA ASN A 726 -6.83 -6.25 23.10
C ASN A 726 -6.23 -4.86 22.83
N ALA A 727 -5.24 -4.80 21.93
CA ALA A 727 -4.52 -3.56 21.62
C ALA A 727 -5.44 -2.44 21.09
N SER A 728 -6.45 -2.78 20.29
CA SER A 728 -7.48 -1.83 19.83
C SER A 728 -8.34 -1.26 20.96
N THR A 729 -8.61 -2.04 22.02
CA THR A 729 -9.34 -1.57 23.21
C THR A 729 -8.49 -0.61 24.04
N ILE A 730 -7.20 -0.91 24.21
CA ILE A 730 -6.23 -0.02 24.87
C ILE A 730 -6.10 1.29 24.08
N LEU A 731 -5.98 1.20 22.75
CA LEU A 731 -5.86 2.35 21.87
C LEU A 731 -7.11 3.23 21.95
N ALA A 732 -8.31 2.66 21.80
CA ALA A 732 -9.59 3.37 21.89
C ALA A 732 -9.91 3.92 23.30
N ALA A 733 -9.28 3.39 24.36
CA ALA A 733 -9.32 3.97 25.70
C ALA A 733 -8.30 5.12 25.85
N SER A 734 -7.07 4.96 25.35
CA SER A 734 -6.03 6.01 25.36
C SER A 734 -6.46 7.27 24.60
N ALA A 735 -7.21 7.11 23.49
CA ALA A 735 -7.80 8.20 22.72
C ALA A 735 -8.81 9.06 23.51
N LYS A 736 -9.34 8.55 24.63
CA LYS A 736 -10.31 9.25 25.49
C LYS A 736 -9.66 9.95 26.68
N VAL A 737 -8.37 9.76 26.92
CA VAL A 737 -7.68 10.46 28.01
C VAL A 737 -7.41 11.90 27.58
N PRO A 738 -8.01 12.91 28.26
CA PRO A 738 -7.82 14.30 27.88
C PRO A 738 -6.36 14.70 28.04
N ALA A 739 -5.83 15.40 27.03
CA ALA A 739 -4.57 16.12 27.15
C ALA A 739 -4.70 17.27 28.18
N LEU A 740 -3.56 17.78 28.66
CA LEU A 740 -3.55 18.89 29.60
C LEU A 740 -4.21 20.16 28.99
N PRO A 741 -4.97 20.95 29.79
CA PRO A 741 -5.55 22.21 29.32
C PRO A 741 -4.47 23.20 28.88
N THR A 742 -4.71 23.91 27.79
CA THR A 742 -3.80 24.90 27.23
C THR A 742 -4.56 26.08 26.61
N ILE A 743 -3.85 27.18 26.37
CA ILE A 743 -4.31 28.34 25.58
C ILE A 743 -3.84 28.28 24.12
N ALA A 744 -3.00 27.28 23.78
CA ALA A 744 -2.48 27.03 22.44
C ALA A 744 -2.99 25.67 21.92
N LEU A 745 -2.12 24.82 21.35
CA LEU A 745 -2.48 23.49 20.84
C LEU A 745 -2.06 22.41 21.82
N ALA A 746 -3.00 21.64 22.37
CA ALA A 746 -2.66 20.66 23.41
C ALA A 746 -1.57 19.68 22.96
N GLN A 747 -0.58 19.45 23.84
CA GLN A 747 0.48 18.45 23.65
C GLN A 747 -0.11 17.04 23.49
N ALA A 748 0.68 16.06 23.03
CA ALA A 748 0.21 14.67 23.02
C ALA A 748 -0.06 14.21 24.46
N THR A 749 -0.99 13.27 24.71
CA THR A 749 -1.20 12.76 26.08
C THR A 749 -0.09 11.76 26.47
N PHE A 750 0.29 10.87 25.54
CA PHE A 750 1.35 9.87 25.75
C PHE A 750 2.57 10.24 24.89
N HIS A 751 3.68 10.57 25.55
CA HIS A 751 4.94 11.09 25.00
C HIS A 751 6.06 10.97 26.07
N PRO A 752 7.32 11.35 25.81
CA PRO A 752 8.44 11.15 26.75
C PRO A 752 8.14 11.55 28.20
N THR A 753 8.47 10.66 29.13
CA THR A 753 8.21 10.77 30.57
C THR A 753 9.52 10.87 31.33
N VAL A 754 9.67 11.85 32.21
CA VAL A 754 10.85 11.97 33.09
C VAL A 754 11.04 10.69 33.90
N ASP A 755 12.13 9.99 33.63
CA ASP A 755 12.53 8.77 34.34
C ASP A 755 13.89 8.88 35.05
N GLU A 756 14.63 9.97 34.78
CA GLU A 756 16.00 10.25 35.21
C GLU A 756 17.04 9.21 34.75
N GLU A 757 16.73 8.47 33.68
CA GLU A 757 17.62 7.49 33.02
C GLU A 757 17.83 7.85 31.54
N LEU A 758 16.74 8.06 30.81
CA LEU A 758 16.71 8.45 29.39
C LEU A 758 16.08 9.82 29.19
N VAL A 759 15.18 10.22 30.09
CA VAL A 759 14.50 11.52 30.05
C VAL A 759 14.65 12.21 31.39
N PHE A 760 15.28 13.39 31.35
CA PHE A 760 15.68 14.16 32.52
C PHE A 760 14.81 15.40 32.70
N SER A 761 14.73 15.89 33.94
CA SER A 761 14.01 17.14 34.28
C SER A 761 14.82 18.42 34.06
N ASP A 762 16.15 18.31 33.95
CA ASP A 762 17.11 19.43 34.03
C ASP A 762 17.94 19.66 32.75
N TYR A 763 17.38 19.39 31.56
CA TYR A 763 18.10 19.48 30.27
C TYR A 763 18.94 20.74 30.07
N GLU A 764 18.43 21.91 30.45
CA GLU A 764 19.16 23.16 30.28
C GLU A 764 20.43 23.22 31.16
N ALA A 765 20.36 22.69 32.39
CA ALA A 765 21.51 22.59 33.28
C ALA A 765 22.53 21.56 32.73
N ARG A 766 22.06 20.42 32.19
CA ARG A 766 22.93 19.43 31.55
C ARG A 766 23.62 19.98 30.30
N ALA A 767 22.91 20.77 29.51
CA ALA A 767 23.44 21.43 28.33
C ALA A 767 24.50 22.48 28.70
N ARG A 768 24.21 23.38 29.65
CA ARG A 768 25.21 24.35 30.17
C ARG A 768 26.47 23.67 30.72
N ASN A 769 26.32 22.53 31.41
CA ASN A 769 27.42 21.81 32.05
C ASN A 769 28.17 20.83 31.13
N GLY A 770 27.74 20.64 29.87
CA GLY A 770 28.40 19.70 28.96
C GLY A 770 28.18 18.22 29.28
N SER A 771 27.05 17.89 29.91
CA SER A 771 26.65 16.55 30.37
C SER A 771 25.86 15.80 29.28
N PHE A 772 26.45 15.63 28.11
CA PHE A 772 25.87 15.03 26.91
C PHE A 772 26.96 14.47 25.99
N ALA A 773 26.59 13.68 24.98
CA ALA A 773 27.50 13.14 23.96
C ALA A 773 28.17 14.28 23.18
N ARG A 774 29.48 14.48 23.36
CA ARG A 774 30.25 15.56 22.72
C ARG A 774 30.65 15.20 21.29
N ILE A 775 29.64 14.93 20.46
CA ILE A 775 29.75 14.62 19.04
C ILE A 775 29.12 15.75 18.20
N PRO A 776 29.58 15.97 16.95
CA PRO A 776 29.09 17.06 16.11
C PRO A 776 27.57 17.07 15.89
N TYR A 777 27.01 18.27 15.74
CA TYR A 777 25.56 18.47 15.70
C TYR A 777 25.13 19.53 14.68
N LEU A 778 24.35 19.12 13.67
CA LEU A 778 23.58 20.04 12.84
C LEU A 778 22.17 20.18 13.44
N LEU A 779 21.67 21.39 13.63
CA LEU A 779 20.28 21.58 14.06
C LEU A 779 19.65 22.81 13.42
N GLY A 780 18.35 22.75 13.13
CA GLY A 780 17.66 23.85 12.48
C GLY A 780 16.17 23.62 12.42
N ASN A 781 15.49 24.59 11.84
CA ASN A 781 14.04 24.68 11.91
C ASN A 781 13.50 25.50 10.72
N THR A 782 12.24 25.32 10.34
CA THR A 782 11.64 26.02 9.19
C THR A 782 11.20 27.43 9.56
N ASN A 783 11.06 28.32 8.59
CA ASN A 783 10.83 29.73 8.88
C ASN A 783 9.41 30.04 9.38
N PHE A 784 8.43 29.20 9.06
CA PHE A 784 7.03 29.42 9.43
C PHE A 784 6.36 28.10 9.88
N GLU A 785 7.00 27.41 10.82
CA GLU A 785 6.54 26.18 11.49
C GLU A 785 5.01 26.14 11.74
N SER A 786 4.46 27.23 12.30
CA SER A 786 3.04 27.41 12.58
C SER A 786 2.11 27.21 11.38
N GLY A 787 2.58 27.30 10.13
CA GLY A 787 1.81 27.01 8.93
C GLY A 787 1.15 25.62 8.95
N TRP A 788 1.85 24.59 9.44
CA TRP A 788 1.24 23.27 9.67
C TRP A 788 0.19 23.33 10.79
N TYR A 789 0.55 23.98 11.89
CA TYR A 789 -0.22 23.98 13.12
C TYR A 789 -1.49 24.84 13.05
N LYS A 790 -1.57 25.82 12.13
CA LYS A 790 -2.81 26.57 11.85
C LYS A 790 -3.94 25.66 11.34
N LEU A 791 -3.63 24.61 10.57
CA LEU A 791 -4.60 23.59 10.17
C LEU A 791 -5.08 22.75 11.37
N SER A 792 -4.17 22.45 12.31
CA SER A 792 -4.52 21.77 13.56
C SER A 792 -5.41 22.63 14.46
N ALA A 793 -5.15 23.94 14.55
CA ALA A 793 -5.98 24.89 15.29
C ALA A 793 -7.35 25.07 14.64
N TYR A 794 -7.42 25.15 13.31
CA TYR A 794 -8.69 25.18 12.57
C TYR A 794 -9.56 23.95 12.88
N ALA A 795 -8.98 22.74 12.81
CA ALA A 795 -9.67 21.50 13.16
C ALA A 795 -10.14 21.47 14.63
N ALA A 796 -9.34 22.03 15.55
CA ALA A 796 -9.66 22.19 16.96
C ALA A 796 -10.62 23.38 17.27
N LYS A 797 -11.01 24.18 16.26
CA LYS A 797 -11.79 25.43 16.39
C LYS A 797 -11.13 26.50 17.28
N LEU A 798 -9.80 26.49 17.35
CA LEU A 798 -8.99 27.46 18.06
C LEU A 798 -8.62 28.62 17.13
N ASN A 799 -8.83 29.86 17.58
CA ASN A 799 -8.46 31.06 16.85
C ASN A 799 -7.34 31.78 17.59
N LEU A 800 -6.12 31.69 17.06
CA LEU A 800 -4.92 32.34 17.59
C LEU A 800 -4.49 33.47 16.64
N SER A 801 -4.18 34.63 17.21
CA SER A 801 -3.67 35.80 16.47
C SER A 801 -2.22 35.60 16.00
N GLU A 802 -1.78 36.34 14.98
CA GLU A 802 -0.40 36.21 14.48
C GLU A 802 0.69 36.40 15.57
N PRO A 803 0.59 37.35 16.54
CA PRO A 803 1.55 37.42 17.65
C PRO A 803 1.58 36.16 18.54
N GLN A 804 0.47 35.42 18.66
CA GLN A 804 0.44 34.12 19.35
C GLN A 804 1.08 33.02 18.49
N TRP A 805 1.00 33.10 17.16
CA TRP A 805 1.69 32.19 16.25
C TRP A 805 3.19 32.46 16.14
N ASP A 806 3.61 33.72 16.17
CA ASP A 806 5.02 34.08 16.26
C ASP A 806 5.59 33.63 17.62
N LEU A 807 4.87 33.83 18.74
CA LEU A 807 5.25 33.29 20.06
C LEU A 807 5.29 31.75 20.07
N PHE A 808 4.36 31.07 19.40
CA PHE A 808 4.38 29.61 19.23
C PHE A 808 5.63 29.16 18.47
N ASN A 809 6.00 29.82 17.37
CA ASN A 809 7.21 29.52 16.61
C ASN A 809 8.48 29.69 17.45
N GLN A 810 8.57 30.78 18.23
CA GLN A 810 9.67 31.02 19.16
C GLN A 810 9.73 29.94 20.26
N ARG A 811 8.62 29.67 20.94
CA ARG A 811 8.54 28.74 22.08
C ARG A 811 8.60 27.26 21.70
N ALA A 812 8.28 26.84 20.48
CA ALA A 812 8.39 25.43 20.09
C ALA A 812 9.71 25.11 19.38
N PHE A 813 10.21 26.04 18.54
CA PHE A 813 11.18 25.69 17.50
C PHE A 813 12.40 26.61 17.49
N THR A 814 12.24 27.93 17.32
CA THR A 814 13.39 28.84 17.17
C THR A 814 14.29 28.84 18.41
N CYS A 815 13.71 29.13 19.58
CA CYS A 815 14.47 29.34 20.81
C CYS A 815 15.10 28.06 21.39
N PRO A 816 14.43 26.89 21.38
CA PRO A 816 15.06 25.60 21.72
C PRO A 816 16.27 25.28 20.86
N THR A 817 16.15 25.48 19.54
CA THR A 817 17.22 25.22 18.57
C THR A 817 18.40 26.16 18.79
N GLY A 818 18.14 27.46 18.99
CA GLY A 818 19.19 28.43 19.33
C GLY A 818 19.84 28.19 20.69
N ALA A 819 19.06 27.76 21.69
CA ALA A 819 19.57 27.42 23.01
C ALA A 819 20.52 26.21 22.95
N GLN A 820 20.11 25.09 22.34
CA GLN A 820 21.00 23.93 22.21
C GLN A 820 22.23 24.24 21.35
N ALA A 821 22.09 24.98 20.24
CA ALA A 821 23.23 25.39 19.42
C ALA A 821 24.26 26.19 20.25
N ARG A 822 23.79 27.16 21.06
CA ARG A 822 24.63 27.92 22.00
C ARG A 822 25.29 27.04 23.05
N TYR A 823 24.56 26.11 23.67
CA TYR A 823 25.12 25.22 24.70
C TYR A 823 26.15 24.20 24.16
N ARG A 824 26.01 23.77 22.90
CA ARG A 824 26.96 22.85 22.25
C ARG A 824 28.28 23.55 21.92
N VAL A 825 28.25 24.76 21.35
CA VAL A 825 29.49 25.53 21.07
C VAL A 825 30.19 26.03 22.32
N GLN A 826 29.45 26.38 23.38
CA GLN A 826 30.01 26.69 24.71
C GLN A 826 30.79 25.51 25.33
N GLN A 827 30.55 24.29 24.86
CA GLN A 827 31.22 23.06 25.29
C GLN A 827 32.22 22.52 24.24
N LEU A 828 32.60 23.38 23.27
CA LEU A 828 33.55 23.12 22.18
C LEU A 828 33.15 21.98 21.23
N VAL A 829 31.84 21.75 21.04
CA VAL A 829 31.33 20.78 20.07
C VAL A 829 31.11 21.44 18.70
N PRO A 830 31.64 20.87 17.59
CA PRO A 830 31.36 21.34 16.24
C PRO A 830 29.85 21.34 15.98
N THR A 831 29.31 22.52 15.71
CA THR A 831 27.86 22.74 15.64
C THR A 831 27.56 23.65 14.44
N TRP A 832 26.47 23.35 13.72
CA TRP A 832 25.96 24.19 12.63
C TRP A 832 24.48 24.44 12.86
N ARG A 833 24.00 25.65 12.54
CA ARG A 833 22.58 25.99 12.66
C ARG A 833 22.00 26.44 11.33
N TYR A 834 20.84 25.91 10.94
CA TYR A 834 20.13 26.33 9.73
C TYR A 834 18.72 26.88 10.01
N ARG A 835 18.21 27.65 9.05
CA ARG A 835 16.83 28.15 8.96
C ARG A 835 16.36 27.92 7.52
N TYR A 836 15.26 27.18 7.33
CA TYR A 836 14.75 26.86 5.98
C TYR A 836 13.59 27.78 5.57
N HIS A 837 13.65 28.35 4.36
CA HIS A 837 12.74 29.40 3.90
C HIS A 837 11.85 29.05 2.69
N GLY A 838 12.09 27.93 2.00
CA GLY A 838 11.43 27.60 0.73
C GLY A 838 9.93 27.30 0.85
N GLU A 839 9.12 27.81 -0.09
CA GLU A 839 7.67 27.59 -0.18
C GLU A 839 7.22 27.28 -1.62
N TRP A 840 7.45 26.04 -2.04
CA TRP A 840 7.19 25.57 -3.41
C TRP A 840 5.69 25.38 -3.71
N ASP A 841 5.24 25.76 -4.91
CA ASP A 841 3.81 25.74 -5.30
C ASP A 841 3.17 24.33 -5.21
N ASN A 842 3.93 23.29 -5.53
CA ASN A 842 3.53 21.88 -5.44
C ASN A 842 3.42 21.34 -3.99
N LEU A 843 4.14 21.93 -3.04
CA LEU A 843 4.18 21.51 -1.63
C LEU A 843 3.40 22.43 -0.70
N ARG A 844 3.04 23.65 -1.13
CA ARG A 844 2.28 24.63 -0.34
C ARG A 844 0.94 24.04 0.12
N LEU A 845 0.70 24.02 1.43
CA LEU A 845 -0.53 23.48 2.00
C LEU A 845 -1.75 24.39 1.72
N TYR A 846 -1.57 25.71 1.82
CA TYR A 846 -2.62 26.70 1.54
C TYR A 846 -2.03 28.09 1.26
N ASN A 847 -2.72 28.88 0.43
CA ASN A 847 -2.32 30.25 0.08
C ASN A 847 -2.73 31.28 1.15
N SER A 848 -2.16 32.50 1.11
CA SER A 848 -2.50 33.60 2.02
C SER A 848 -3.96 34.06 1.97
N THR A 849 -4.66 33.78 0.86
CA THR A 849 -6.09 34.01 0.68
C THR A 849 -6.99 32.99 1.40
N ALA A 850 -6.44 31.88 1.90
CA ALA A 850 -7.22 30.76 2.45
C ALA A 850 -7.85 31.01 3.82
N GLY A 851 -7.53 32.14 4.47
CA GLY A 851 -8.10 32.57 5.75
C GLY A 851 -7.27 32.25 7.00
N LEU A 852 -6.14 31.55 6.86
CA LEU A 852 -5.23 31.19 7.96
C LEU A 852 -4.05 32.18 8.11
N GLY A 853 -4.35 33.47 7.96
CA GLY A 853 -3.38 34.56 8.10
C GLY A 853 -2.62 34.92 6.81
N PRO A 854 -1.94 36.09 6.80
CA PRO A 854 -1.51 36.76 5.56
C PRO A 854 -0.29 36.14 4.86
N ARG A 855 0.36 35.14 5.47
CA ARG A 855 1.58 34.50 4.94
C ARG A 855 1.33 33.18 4.18
N GLY A 856 0.10 32.66 4.15
CA GLY A 856 -0.15 31.30 3.64
C GLY A 856 0.42 30.24 4.58
N SER A 857 0.82 29.08 4.04
CA SER A 857 1.48 28.03 4.81
C SER A 857 2.98 28.26 5.02
N GLY A 858 3.65 29.04 4.15
CA GLY A 858 5.08 29.29 4.25
C GLY A 858 5.93 28.02 4.12
N ALA A 859 7.21 28.16 4.48
CA ALA A 859 8.03 27.03 4.92
C ALA A 859 7.47 26.47 6.24
N TYR A 860 6.47 25.60 6.15
CA TYR A 860 5.74 24.99 7.27
C TYR A 860 6.58 23.97 8.03
N HIS A 861 6.10 23.50 9.19
CA HIS A 861 6.78 22.52 10.02
C HIS A 861 7.03 21.19 9.28
N GLY A 862 8.29 20.91 8.95
CA GLY A 862 8.72 19.70 8.24
C GLY A 862 8.80 19.82 6.72
N SER A 863 8.55 21.00 6.13
CA SER A 863 8.72 21.28 4.68
C SER A 863 10.17 21.26 4.17
N ASP A 864 11.13 21.09 5.08
CA ASP A 864 12.54 20.84 4.79
C ASP A 864 12.87 19.35 4.58
N VAL A 865 11.97 18.44 4.97
CA VAL A 865 12.20 16.99 4.90
C VAL A 865 12.16 16.51 3.46
N GLU A 866 11.19 16.97 2.65
CA GLU A 866 11.10 16.63 1.22
C GLU A 866 12.35 17.06 0.45
N MET A 867 12.99 18.15 0.87
CA MET A 867 14.21 18.67 0.26
C MET A 867 15.43 17.80 0.62
N VAL A 868 15.54 17.38 1.88
CA VAL A 868 16.62 16.48 2.37
C VAL A 868 16.50 15.06 1.84
N PHE A 869 15.27 14.59 1.54
CA PHE A 869 15.05 13.25 1.01
C PHE A 869 14.86 13.19 -0.51
N GLY A 870 14.65 14.31 -1.20
CA GLY A 870 14.45 14.37 -2.66
C GLY A 870 13.06 13.92 -3.12
N THR A 871 12.02 14.08 -2.28
CA THR A 871 10.71 13.41 -2.45
C THR A 871 9.54 14.32 -2.83
N GLY A 872 9.76 15.62 -3.09
CA GLY A 872 8.69 16.59 -3.35
C GLY A 872 7.65 16.14 -4.39
N GLN A 873 8.10 15.51 -5.48
CA GLN A 873 7.24 15.00 -6.55
C GLN A 873 6.45 13.74 -6.12
N ASP A 874 7.04 12.83 -5.34
CA ASP A 874 6.33 11.66 -4.77
C ASP A 874 5.32 12.08 -3.67
N VAL A 875 5.55 13.23 -3.02
CA VAL A 875 4.71 13.84 -1.96
C VAL A 875 3.57 14.70 -2.52
N SER A 876 3.73 15.32 -3.69
CA SER A 876 2.71 16.15 -4.33
C SER A 876 1.94 15.46 -5.48
N LEU A 877 2.59 14.52 -6.20
CA LEU A 877 2.24 14.08 -7.57
C LEU A 877 2.26 15.19 -8.62
N VAL A 878 2.93 16.31 -8.34
CA VAL A 878 3.17 17.41 -9.26
C VAL A 878 4.67 17.47 -9.54
N GLU A 879 5.05 17.75 -10.78
CA GLU A 879 6.47 17.89 -11.14
C GLU A 879 7.11 19.06 -10.38
N ASN A 880 8.25 18.79 -9.76
CA ASN A 880 9.03 19.79 -9.04
C ASN A 880 9.53 20.89 -10.00
N SER A 881 9.64 22.13 -9.51
CA SER A 881 10.30 23.18 -10.30
C SER A 881 11.81 22.93 -10.46
N GLU A 882 12.45 23.49 -11.49
CA GLU A 882 13.91 23.40 -11.68
C GLU A 882 14.66 23.96 -10.45
N GLN A 883 14.16 25.06 -9.88
CA GLN A 883 14.73 25.72 -8.70
C GLN A 883 14.60 24.88 -7.43
N GLU A 884 13.43 24.27 -7.21
CA GLU A 884 13.16 23.33 -6.11
C GLU A 884 14.07 22.09 -6.20
N ASN A 885 14.23 21.52 -7.39
CA ASN A 885 15.13 20.40 -7.63
C ASN A 885 16.60 20.78 -7.34
N ALA A 886 17.02 22.00 -7.69
CA ALA A 886 18.36 22.49 -7.38
C ALA A 886 18.57 22.71 -5.86
N VAL A 887 17.60 23.28 -5.15
CA VAL A 887 17.62 23.42 -3.68
C VAL A 887 17.65 22.05 -3.00
N SER A 888 16.81 21.11 -3.43
CA SER A 888 16.79 19.75 -2.88
C SER A 888 18.11 19.03 -3.12
N ALA A 889 18.71 19.14 -4.32
CA ALA A 889 20.05 18.61 -4.59
C ALA A 889 21.11 19.22 -3.66
N TYR A 890 21.09 20.54 -3.46
CA TYR A 890 22.00 21.22 -2.55
C TYR A 890 21.82 20.77 -1.09
N MET A 891 20.59 20.57 -0.63
CA MET A 891 20.29 20.08 0.73
C MET A 891 20.66 18.60 0.91
N MET A 892 20.41 17.74 -0.07
CA MET A 892 20.91 16.35 -0.05
C MET A 892 22.45 16.33 0.09
N GLY A 893 23.15 17.14 -0.71
CA GLY A 893 24.61 17.27 -0.66
C GLY A 893 25.15 17.74 0.68
N ALA A 894 24.52 18.74 1.32
CA ALA A 894 24.92 19.21 2.65
C ALA A 894 24.74 18.13 3.74
N TRP A 895 23.58 17.48 3.78
CA TRP A 895 23.28 16.43 4.76
C TRP A 895 24.18 15.21 4.59
N ALA A 896 24.46 14.81 3.35
CA ALA A 896 25.42 13.76 3.08
C ALA A 896 26.86 14.16 3.38
N SER A 897 27.25 15.43 3.18
CA SER A 897 28.59 15.92 3.55
C SER A 897 28.81 15.87 5.07
N PHE A 898 27.81 16.28 5.87
CA PHE A 898 27.82 16.05 7.31
C PHE A 898 27.88 14.56 7.70
N ALA A 899 27.23 13.66 6.96
CA ALA A 899 27.36 12.22 7.22
C ALA A 899 28.73 11.66 6.81
N LYS A 900 29.34 12.21 5.74
CA LYS A 900 30.66 11.81 5.22
C LYS A 900 31.77 12.13 6.21
N ASP A 901 31.74 13.33 6.80
CA ASP A 901 32.57 13.74 7.94
C ASP A 901 31.77 14.71 8.83
N PRO A 902 31.29 14.28 10.02
CA PRO A 902 30.53 15.16 10.90
C PRO A 902 31.33 16.35 11.49
N ALA A 903 32.66 16.30 11.48
CA ALA A 903 33.52 17.32 12.09
C ALA A 903 34.01 18.39 11.11
N GLN A 904 34.13 18.06 9.81
CA GLN A 904 34.58 19.00 8.76
C GLN A 904 33.67 19.07 7.53
N GLY A 905 32.84 18.06 7.26
CA GLY A 905 32.15 17.93 5.98
C GLY A 905 31.24 19.11 5.61
N LEU A 906 30.66 19.81 6.60
CA LEU A 906 29.90 21.04 6.35
C LEU A 906 30.78 22.28 6.12
N LEU A 907 31.96 22.36 6.77
CA LEU A 907 32.93 23.43 6.51
C LEU A 907 33.55 23.30 5.11
N ASP A 908 33.89 22.07 4.69
CA ASP A 908 34.31 21.77 3.31
C ASP A 908 33.20 22.05 2.28
N TYR A 909 31.93 21.94 2.71
CA TYR A 909 30.73 22.34 1.94
C TYR A 909 30.39 23.85 2.08
N GLY A 910 31.29 24.65 2.66
CA GLY A 910 31.19 26.10 2.75
C GLY A 910 30.33 26.66 3.89
N TRP A 911 29.79 25.83 4.79
CA TRP A 911 28.97 26.29 5.92
C TRP A 911 29.84 26.64 7.13
N PRO A 912 29.77 27.89 7.65
CA PRO A 912 30.49 28.26 8.86
C PRO A 912 29.95 27.50 10.08
N THR A 913 30.84 27.13 10.99
CA THR A 913 30.44 26.66 12.33
C THR A 913 29.69 27.76 13.07
N TYR A 914 28.67 27.38 13.82
CA TYR A 914 27.78 28.29 14.54
C TYR A 914 28.53 29.18 15.54
N ASP A 915 28.33 30.49 15.42
CA ASP A 915 28.72 31.52 16.37
C ASP A 915 27.52 32.46 16.59
N PRO A 916 26.99 32.58 17.82
CA PRO A 916 25.88 33.49 18.12
C PRO A 916 26.21 34.99 17.92
N THR A 917 27.45 35.35 17.60
CA THR A 917 27.93 36.73 17.43
C THR A 917 28.49 37.05 16.03
N SER A 918 28.33 36.14 15.06
CA SER A 918 28.79 36.31 13.66
C SER A 918 27.75 35.77 12.66
N ASP A 919 27.86 36.16 11.39
CA ASP A 919 27.04 35.64 10.28
C ASP A 919 27.24 34.13 10.06
N THR A 920 26.49 33.30 10.78
CA THR A 920 26.67 31.83 10.80
C THR A 920 25.37 31.03 10.83
N LEU A 921 24.21 31.67 10.92
CA LEU A 921 22.94 31.00 10.70
C LEU A 921 22.76 30.76 9.20
N VAL A 922 22.71 29.49 8.80
CA VAL A 922 22.60 29.09 7.40
C VAL A 922 21.14 29.21 6.93
N GLN A 923 20.85 30.24 6.14
CA GLN A 923 19.54 30.49 5.55
C GLN A 923 19.42 29.74 4.21
N LEU A 924 18.66 28.63 4.22
CA LEU A 924 18.43 27.77 3.06
C LEU A 924 17.17 28.20 2.32
N ALA A 925 17.20 28.22 0.98
CA ALA A 925 16.08 28.59 0.12
C ALA A 925 15.50 30.00 0.38
N LEU A 926 16.32 30.93 0.91
CA LEU A 926 15.90 32.32 1.12
C LEU A 926 15.79 33.04 -0.22
N ASN A 927 14.57 33.50 -0.55
CA ASN A 927 14.20 33.99 -1.89
C ASN A 927 14.52 32.95 -2.98
N ASP A 928 14.17 31.69 -2.70
CA ASP A 928 14.34 30.50 -3.55
C ASP A 928 15.80 30.22 -3.97
N SER A 929 16.79 30.81 -3.30
CA SER A 929 18.21 30.63 -3.60
C SER A 929 18.69 29.19 -3.33
N VAL A 930 19.42 28.62 -4.29
CA VAL A 930 20.10 27.31 -4.15
C VAL A 930 21.24 27.40 -3.15
N GLU A 931 22.14 28.37 -3.35
CA GLU A 931 23.24 28.67 -2.44
C GLU A 931 22.70 29.35 -1.17
N PRO A 932 23.29 29.06 0.01
CA PRO A 932 22.84 29.59 1.28
C PRO A 932 23.19 31.07 1.41
N GLN A 933 22.40 31.78 2.20
CA GLN A 933 22.81 33.05 2.79
C GLN A 933 23.20 32.81 4.26
N PHE A 934 24.05 33.67 4.80
CA PHE A 934 24.46 33.61 6.20
C PHE A 934 24.04 34.91 6.89
N ALA A 935 23.55 34.80 8.12
CA ALA A 935 23.11 35.92 8.94
C ALA A 935 23.47 35.70 10.41
N GLU A 936 23.61 36.78 11.18
CA GLU A 936 23.68 36.69 12.64
C GLU A 936 22.45 35.95 13.21
N PRO A 937 22.63 35.02 14.17
CA PRO A 937 21.51 34.34 14.82
C PRO A 937 20.56 35.27 15.61
N SER A 938 21.04 36.46 16.01
CA SER A 938 20.27 37.55 16.64
C SER A 938 18.97 37.87 15.89
N LEU A 939 19.01 37.86 14.55
CA LEU A 939 17.88 38.10 13.65
C LEU A 939 16.62 37.26 13.95
N TYR A 940 16.78 36.09 14.57
CA TYR A 940 15.68 35.20 14.97
C TYR A 940 15.66 34.89 16.48
N ASP A 941 16.78 35.03 17.19
CA ASP A 941 16.89 34.76 18.62
C ASP A 941 16.55 35.97 19.50
N ASP A 942 16.67 37.21 19.03
CA ASP A 942 16.36 38.42 19.81
C ASP A 942 14.90 38.46 20.35
N PRO A 943 13.87 37.97 19.62
CA PRO A 943 12.51 37.87 20.14
C PRO A 943 12.25 36.66 21.06
N CYS A 944 13.27 35.93 21.49
CA CYS A 944 13.11 34.85 22.46
C CYS A 944 12.83 35.40 23.88
N PRO A 945 11.93 34.76 24.66
CA PRO A 945 11.63 35.20 26.02
C PRO A 945 12.84 35.09 26.96
N GLU A 946 12.89 35.95 27.98
CA GLU A 946 13.97 35.96 28.99
C GLU A 946 14.10 34.64 29.75
N ILE A 947 15.31 34.35 30.24
CA ILE A 947 15.67 33.14 31.01
C ILE A 947 14.80 32.94 32.29
N ASN A 948 14.13 33.99 32.77
CA ASN A 948 13.26 33.94 33.95
C ASN A 948 11.78 33.62 33.64
N ASP A 949 11.37 33.66 32.37
CA ASP A 949 10.15 33.01 31.87
C ASP A 949 10.48 31.50 31.79
N PRO A 950 9.71 30.57 32.41
CA PRO A 950 10.16 29.20 32.67
C PRO A 950 10.49 28.40 31.40
N LEU A 951 11.77 28.45 31.04
CA LEU A 951 12.49 27.78 29.95
C LEU A 951 12.06 28.20 28.51
N PRO A 952 12.97 28.80 27.71
CA PRO A 952 12.70 29.19 26.33
C PRO A 952 12.60 27.94 25.43
N GLY A 953 11.38 27.40 25.37
CA GLY A 953 11.09 26.11 24.74
C GLY A 953 9.88 25.37 25.32
N GLN A 954 9.48 25.74 26.54
CA GLN A 954 8.51 24.97 27.30
C GLN A 954 7.11 25.60 27.25
N GLY A 955 6.14 24.80 26.80
CA GLY A 955 4.73 25.21 26.73
C GLY A 955 4.35 26.12 25.55
N ALA A 956 4.80 25.82 24.34
CA ALA A 956 4.06 26.22 23.12
C ALA A 956 2.80 25.36 22.87
N PHE A 957 2.68 24.24 23.57
CA PHE A 957 1.62 23.25 23.48
C PHE A 957 0.97 22.98 24.84
#